data_AF-A0A8I6AB20-F1
#
_entry.id   AF-A0A8I6AB20-F1
#
_cell.length_a   1.000
_cell.length_b   1.000
_cell.length_c   1.000
_cell.angle_alpha   90.00
_cell.angle_beta   90.00
_cell.angle_gamma   90.00
#
_symmetry.space_group_name_H-M   'P 1'
#
loop_
_entity.id
_entity.type
_entity.pdbx_description
1 polymer ?
#
loop_
_entity_poly.entity_id
_entity_poly.type
_entity_poly.pdbx_seq_one_letter_code
_entity_poly.pdbx_strand_id
1 'polypeptide(L)'
;MLLGLKRHYKKRCQGRMRKHVGDLCLQAGMLQDALVHYHMSVELLRSVNDFLWLGAALEGLCSASVIYHYPGGTGGKTGARRLPGNSLPSEAANRHRPGAQEVLIDPGALTTNGINPDTSTEIGRAKNCLSPEDIIDKYKEAISYYSKYKNAGVIELEACVKAVRVLAIQKRGMEASEFLQNAVYINLRQLSEEEKIQRYSILSELYELIGFHRKSAFFKRVAAMQCVAPSIAEPGWRACYKLLLETLPGYSLSLDPKDFNKGTHRGWAAVQMRLLHELVYASRRMGNPALSVRHLSFLLQTMLDFLSDQEKKDVTQSLENYTAKCPGTMEPITLPDGLTLPPVPFTKLPIVRCVKLLSLPTSLRPQKVKSLLGQSMSTKSPFIYSPIIAHNRGEERNKKIDFQWVQGDVCEVQLMVYNPMPFELRVENMGLLTSGVEFESLPAALSLPAESGLYPVTLVGVPQTTGMITVNGYHTTVFGVFSDCLLDNLPGLKTSGSTVEVIPALPRLQISTSLPRSAHSLQPSAGDEIATNVSVQLFNGETQQLAITLENIGLEPLEQLEVTSKLLTTKEKLYGDFLSWKLEETLAQFPLQPGKVATFTINIKAKLDFSCQENLLQDLSDDGISVSGFPLSSPFRQVVRPRVESRPTNPSEGSKTGDLGHVKTLEAILNFKYSGGPGHVEGYYRNLSLGLHVEVEPSVFFTRVSTLPATSTRQCHLLLDVFNSTEHELTVCARNNSELVLHASECQRMAIQVDKFNFESVPESPGEKGHFANLKQLEEERQEARGLEISSKLDIRWRIPSLKRSGEASVEGLLNQLILEHLQLAPLQWDVLVDGQPCDCEVAAACQVGDPVRLEVRLTNRSPRSVGPFALTVVPFQDHQNGVHNYDLHDVISFVGSSTFYLDTVQPSGQSACLGALLFLYTGDFFLNIRFHEDCKSKELPPSWFCLPSVHVRALEAQA
;
A
#
# COMPACT_ATOMS: atom_id res chain seq x y z
N MET A 1 13.09 64.32 -91.54
CA MET A 1 12.31 63.54 -90.54
C MET A 1 11.57 62.31 -91.13
N LEU A 2 10.82 62.41 -92.24
CA LEU A 2 10.02 61.31 -92.81
C LEU A 2 10.80 60.04 -93.24
N LEU A 3 12.05 60.15 -93.72
CA LEU A 3 12.91 59.01 -94.09
C LEU A 3 13.40 58.19 -92.88
N GLY A 4 13.62 58.84 -91.73
CA GLY A 4 13.99 58.17 -90.48
C GLY A 4 12.85 57.32 -89.91
N LEU A 5 11.62 57.83 -89.98
CA LEU A 5 10.40 57.12 -89.57
C LEU A 5 10.16 55.83 -90.39
N LYS A 6 10.35 55.86 -91.73
CA LYS A 6 10.25 54.66 -92.58
C LYS A 6 11.30 53.59 -92.24
N ARG A 7 12.54 53.98 -91.95
CA ARG A 7 13.62 53.04 -91.58
C ARG A 7 13.39 52.41 -90.20
N HIS A 8 12.93 53.21 -89.22
CA HIS A 8 12.56 52.71 -87.88
C HIS A 8 11.37 51.74 -87.95
N TYR A 9 10.33 52.07 -88.72
CA TYR A 9 9.16 51.18 -88.88
C TYR A 9 9.53 49.85 -89.56
N LYS A 10 10.37 49.88 -90.61
CA LYS A 10 10.86 48.66 -91.27
C LYS A 10 11.68 47.76 -90.33
N LYS A 11 12.61 48.35 -89.56
CA LYS A 11 13.38 47.61 -88.53
C LYS A 11 12.49 47.04 -87.43
N ARG A 12 11.46 47.77 -87.01
CA ARG A 12 10.47 47.30 -86.03
C ARG A 12 9.71 46.07 -86.52
N CYS A 13 9.16 46.11 -87.73
CA CYS A 13 8.45 44.98 -88.32
C CYS A 13 9.38 43.77 -88.50
N GLN A 14 10.62 44.01 -88.97
CA GLN A 14 11.62 42.96 -89.13
C GLN A 14 12.01 42.31 -87.81
N GLY A 15 12.22 43.10 -86.74
CA GLY A 15 12.50 42.59 -85.40
C GLY A 15 11.38 41.72 -84.85
N ARG A 16 10.12 42.18 -84.92
CA ARG A 16 8.95 41.41 -84.47
C ARG A 16 8.77 40.11 -85.26
N MET A 17 8.97 40.16 -86.58
CA MET A 17 8.94 38.96 -87.43
C MET A 17 10.02 37.96 -87.02
N ARG A 18 11.26 38.42 -86.78
CA ARG A 18 12.35 37.55 -86.29
C ARG A 18 12.02 36.92 -84.94
N LYS A 19 11.39 37.65 -84.02
CA LYS A 19 10.89 37.08 -82.75
C LYS A 19 9.92 35.93 -83.01
N HIS A 20 8.93 36.13 -83.89
CA HIS A 20 7.94 35.09 -84.21
C HIS A 20 8.56 33.86 -84.89
N VAL A 21 9.49 34.06 -85.83
CA VAL A 21 10.23 32.94 -86.43
C VAL A 21 11.02 32.20 -85.35
N GLY A 22 11.64 32.92 -84.41
CA GLY A 22 12.29 32.33 -83.23
C GLY A 22 11.35 31.46 -82.40
N ASP A 23 10.13 31.93 -82.12
CA ASP A 23 9.12 31.14 -81.40
C ASP A 23 8.73 29.85 -82.14
N LEU A 24 8.53 29.94 -83.46
CA LEU A 24 8.20 28.77 -84.30
C LEU A 24 9.36 27.77 -84.33
N CYS A 25 10.60 28.24 -84.46
CA CYS A 25 11.78 27.37 -84.40
C CYS A 25 11.89 26.68 -83.03
N LEU A 26 11.63 27.41 -81.93
CA LEU A 26 11.66 26.85 -80.59
C LEU A 26 10.57 25.77 -80.41
N GLN A 27 9.35 26.02 -80.88
CA GLN A 27 8.25 25.04 -80.86
C GLN A 27 8.51 23.81 -81.74
N ALA A 28 9.21 23.99 -82.86
CA ALA A 28 9.63 22.91 -83.75
C ALA A 28 10.84 22.11 -83.22
N GLY A 29 11.40 22.47 -82.06
CA GLY A 29 12.60 21.84 -81.49
C GLY A 29 13.91 22.24 -82.17
N MET A 30 13.87 23.20 -83.10
CA MET A 30 15.03 23.74 -83.81
C MET A 30 15.74 24.80 -82.94
N LEU A 31 16.39 24.34 -81.88
CA LEU A 31 16.92 25.19 -80.82
C LEU A 31 17.99 26.18 -81.30
N GLN A 32 18.85 25.75 -82.22
CA GLN A 32 19.94 26.59 -82.73
C GLN A 32 19.41 27.75 -83.60
N ASP A 33 18.43 27.47 -84.46
CA ASP A 33 17.79 28.49 -85.30
C ASP A 33 16.97 29.48 -84.46
N ALA A 34 16.33 28.99 -83.40
CA ALA A 34 15.64 29.84 -82.44
C ALA A 34 16.59 30.85 -81.78
N LEU A 35 17.76 30.41 -81.28
CA LEU A 35 18.77 31.27 -80.66
C LEU A 35 19.25 32.38 -81.61
N VAL A 36 19.51 32.04 -82.88
CA VAL A 36 19.92 33.01 -83.91
C VAL A 36 18.81 34.05 -84.15
N HIS A 37 17.57 33.61 -84.34
CA HIS A 37 16.46 34.51 -84.61
C HIS A 37 16.11 35.42 -83.43
N TYR A 38 16.17 34.91 -82.20
CA TYR A 38 16.00 35.75 -81.01
C TYR A 38 17.12 36.78 -80.86
N HIS A 39 18.38 36.41 -81.09
CA HIS A 39 19.50 37.34 -81.03
C HIS A 39 19.35 38.49 -82.05
N MET A 40 19.06 38.16 -83.31
CA MET A 40 18.78 39.17 -84.36
C MET A 40 17.59 40.07 -84.01
N SER A 41 16.55 39.49 -83.41
CA SER A 41 15.38 40.25 -82.95
C SER A 41 15.75 41.26 -81.87
N VAL A 42 16.56 40.85 -80.88
CA VAL A 42 17.03 41.72 -79.79
C VAL A 42 17.81 42.92 -80.33
N GLU A 43 18.76 42.71 -81.25
CA GLU A 43 19.53 43.82 -81.86
C GLU A 43 18.65 44.82 -82.61
N LEU A 44 17.75 44.31 -83.46
CA LEU A 44 16.86 45.13 -84.27
C LEU A 44 15.91 45.95 -83.39
N LEU A 45 15.27 45.32 -82.40
CA LEU A 45 14.28 45.95 -81.52
C LEU A 45 14.93 46.93 -80.53
N ARG A 46 16.14 46.64 -80.03
CA ARG A 46 16.92 47.56 -79.18
C ARG A 46 17.29 48.83 -79.94
N SER A 47 17.67 48.72 -81.23
CA SER A 47 18.01 49.89 -82.05
C SER A 47 16.83 50.84 -82.35
N VAL A 48 15.59 50.41 -82.08
CA VAL A 48 14.36 51.20 -82.31
C VAL A 48 13.54 51.45 -81.05
N ASN A 49 14.06 51.10 -79.86
CA ASN A 49 13.40 51.26 -78.56
C ASN A 49 12.00 50.63 -78.47
N ASP A 50 11.76 49.49 -79.13
CA ASP A 50 10.51 48.74 -79.02
C ASP A 50 10.53 47.84 -77.77
N PHE A 51 10.50 48.44 -76.58
CA PHE A 51 10.82 47.76 -75.31
C PHE A 51 9.94 46.55 -75.00
N LEU A 52 8.64 46.58 -75.36
CA LEU A 52 7.74 45.44 -75.09
C LEU A 52 8.15 44.19 -75.88
N TRP A 53 8.43 44.34 -77.17
CA TRP A 53 8.88 43.25 -78.03
C TRP A 53 10.33 42.88 -77.78
N LEU A 54 11.16 43.84 -77.36
CA LEU A 54 12.52 43.58 -76.92
C LEU A 54 12.54 42.68 -75.68
N GLY A 55 11.68 42.94 -74.69
CA GLY A 55 11.47 42.06 -73.53
C GLY A 55 11.08 40.64 -73.97
N ALA A 56 10.13 40.51 -74.89
CA ALA A 56 9.68 39.21 -75.42
C ALA A 56 10.76 38.44 -76.19
N ALA A 57 11.63 39.15 -76.92
CA ALA A 57 12.75 38.55 -77.63
C ALA A 57 13.86 38.11 -76.66
N LEU A 58 14.14 38.90 -75.61
CA LEU A 58 15.08 38.53 -74.54
C LEU A 58 14.57 37.31 -73.75
N GLU A 59 13.29 37.28 -73.41
CA GLU A 59 12.66 36.15 -72.73
C GLU A 59 12.72 34.86 -73.57
N GLY A 60 12.47 34.95 -74.89
CA GLY A 60 12.64 33.84 -75.83
C GLY A 60 14.08 33.36 -75.91
N LEU A 61 15.05 34.29 -75.96
CA LEU A 61 16.49 33.98 -75.93
C LEU A 61 16.89 33.27 -74.63
N CYS A 62 16.41 33.73 -73.48
CA CYS A 62 16.60 33.06 -72.20
C CYS A 62 16.00 31.66 -72.21
N SER A 63 14.76 31.52 -72.67
CA SER A 63 14.06 30.22 -72.68
C SER A 63 14.78 29.19 -73.55
N ALA A 64 15.25 29.58 -74.73
CA ALA A 64 16.08 28.71 -75.59
C ALA A 64 17.43 28.36 -74.92
N SER A 65 18.07 29.33 -74.28
CA SER A 65 19.33 29.09 -73.55
C SER A 65 19.14 28.17 -72.33
N VAL A 66 18.00 28.26 -71.64
CA VAL A 66 17.64 27.37 -70.52
C VAL A 66 17.43 25.94 -71.01
N ILE A 67 16.75 25.73 -72.13
CA ILE A 67 16.57 24.38 -72.72
C ILE A 67 17.93 23.79 -73.12
N TYR A 68 18.84 24.62 -73.62
CA TYR A 68 20.19 24.19 -73.97
C TYR A 68 21.00 23.73 -72.76
N HIS A 69 21.05 24.51 -71.68
CA HIS A 69 21.86 24.20 -70.48
C HIS A 69 21.19 23.20 -69.53
N TYR A 70 19.86 23.19 -69.47
CA TYR A 70 19.08 22.43 -68.51
C TYR A 70 17.98 21.58 -69.19
N PRO A 71 18.34 20.61 -70.06
CA PRO A 71 17.38 19.81 -70.81
C PRO A 71 16.46 18.95 -69.92
N GLY A 72 16.86 18.69 -68.66
CA GLY A 72 16.05 17.99 -67.66
C GLY A 72 15.11 18.88 -66.82
N GLY A 73 15.23 20.21 -66.92
CA GLY A 73 14.40 21.18 -66.18
C GLY A 73 14.41 21.04 -64.66
N THR A 74 13.32 21.50 -64.01
CA THR A 74 13.06 21.36 -62.56
C THR A 74 12.44 20.01 -62.18
N GLY A 75 12.14 19.15 -63.16
CA GLY A 75 11.60 17.82 -62.92
C GLY A 75 12.69 16.92 -62.37
N GLY A 76 12.77 16.79 -61.05
CA GLY A 76 13.56 15.74 -60.43
C GLY A 76 13.20 14.38 -61.02
N LYS A 77 14.16 13.45 -61.06
CA LYS A 77 13.89 12.03 -61.35
C LYS A 77 12.69 11.60 -60.51
N THR A 78 11.51 11.50 -61.12
CA THR A 78 10.37 10.86 -60.49
C THR A 78 10.79 9.42 -60.29
N GLY A 79 11.08 9.06 -59.04
CA GLY A 79 11.13 7.68 -58.65
C GLY A 79 9.81 7.06 -59.09
N ALA A 80 9.85 6.20 -60.09
CA ALA A 80 8.72 5.38 -60.46
C ALA A 80 8.25 4.67 -59.18
N ARG A 81 7.11 5.08 -58.64
CA ARG A 81 6.33 4.20 -57.77
C ARG A 81 5.94 3.02 -58.64
N ARG A 82 6.72 1.94 -58.52
CA ARG A 82 6.41 0.64 -59.08
C ARG A 82 5.06 0.20 -58.50
N LEU A 83 4.05 0.09 -59.36
CA LEU A 83 2.96 -0.85 -59.16
C LEU A 83 3.57 -2.26 -59.29
N PRO A 84 3.36 -3.19 -58.35
CA PRO A 84 3.85 -4.55 -58.50
C PRO A 84 2.93 -5.29 -59.49
N GLY A 85 3.41 -5.49 -60.71
CA GLY A 85 2.69 -6.28 -61.71
C GLY A 85 3.37 -6.23 -63.08
N ASN A 86 3.97 -7.36 -63.44
CA ASN A 86 4.46 -7.76 -64.76
C ASN A 86 5.85 -7.28 -65.23
N SER A 87 6.72 -8.27 -65.31
CA SER A 87 8.07 -8.34 -65.85
C SER A 87 8.12 -8.28 -67.38
N LEU A 88 8.94 -7.39 -67.95
CA LEU A 88 9.62 -7.55 -69.25
C LEU A 88 10.94 -6.74 -69.28
N PRO A 89 11.95 -7.11 -70.09
CA PRO A 89 13.36 -6.76 -69.86
C PRO A 89 13.75 -5.37 -70.39
N SER A 90 14.75 -4.79 -69.72
CA SER A 90 15.44 -3.54 -70.06
C SER A 90 16.43 -3.75 -71.19
N GLU A 91 16.09 -3.34 -72.42
CA GLU A 91 17.07 -3.11 -73.49
C GLU A 91 16.46 -2.26 -74.64
N ALA A 92 16.50 -0.92 -74.53
CA ALA A 92 16.31 0.00 -75.66
C ALA A 92 16.58 1.46 -75.26
N ALA A 93 17.84 1.82 -75.01
CA ALA A 93 18.24 3.23 -74.92
C ALA A 93 19.62 3.41 -75.56
N ASN A 94 19.71 3.12 -76.86
CA ASN A 94 20.72 3.67 -77.76
C ASN A 94 20.36 3.32 -79.20
N ARG A 95 19.72 4.28 -79.90
CA ARG A 95 19.66 4.40 -81.37
C ARG A 95 18.85 5.66 -81.72
N HIS A 96 19.51 6.80 -81.84
CA HIS A 96 19.05 7.82 -82.78
C HIS A 96 19.69 7.46 -84.13
N ARG A 97 18.84 7.09 -85.08
CA ARG A 97 19.19 6.80 -86.47
C ARG A 97 19.14 8.12 -87.25
N PRO A 98 20.18 8.52 -88.00
CA PRO A 98 20.10 9.63 -88.94
C PRO A 98 19.47 9.12 -90.24
N GLY A 99 18.46 9.81 -90.76
CA GLY A 99 17.88 9.45 -92.04
C GLY A 99 16.49 10.06 -92.29
N ALA A 100 16.47 11.33 -92.69
CA ALA A 100 15.44 11.86 -93.57
C ALA A 100 16.03 13.03 -94.36
N GLN A 101 16.27 12.74 -95.64
CA GLN A 101 16.62 13.61 -96.77
C GLN A 101 16.13 15.07 -96.62
N GLU A 102 17.06 16.02 -96.60
CA GLU A 102 16.80 17.41 -96.99
C GLU A 102 16.52 17.45 -98.50
N VAL A 103 15.32 17.85 -98.90
CA VAL A 103 15.08 18.43 -100.22
C VAL A 103 15.17 19.94 -100.03
N LEU A 104 16.35 20.47 -100.35
CA LEU A 104 16.60 21.89 -100.54
C LEU A 104 15.68 22.45 -101.62
N ILE A 105 14.97 23.52 -101.28
CA ILE A 105 14.66 24.59 -102.24
C ILE A 105 15.43 25.81 -101.73
N ASP A 106 16.55 26.07 -102.38
CA ASP A 106 17.32 27.30 -102.26
C ASP A 106 16.62 28.41 -103.05
N PRO A 107 16.59 29.65 -102.54
CA PRO A 107 17.33 30.65 -103.30
C PRO A 107 18.02 31.71 -102.44
N GLY A 108 19.32 31.89 -102.68
CA GLY A 108 19.87 33.22 -102.95
C GLY A 108 21.08 33.63 -102.13
N ALA A 109 22.20 32.96 -102.37
CA ALA A 109 23.55 33.40 -102.00
C ALA A 109 24.05 34.57 -102.85
N LEU A 110 24.80 35.50 -102.22
CA LEU A 110 25.88 36.35 -102.73
C LEU A 110 26.61 36.81 -101.44
N THR A 111 27.86 36.50 -101.12
CA THR A 111 29.08 36.37 -101.93
C THR A 111 30.19 35.59 -101.18
N THR A 112 30.86 34.67 -101.90
CA THR A 112 32.32 34.42 -101.98
C THR A 112 33.17 34.28 -100.71
N ASN A 113 33.55 33.04 -100.32
CA ASN A 113 34.83 32.40 -100.66
C ASN A 113 35.12 31.17 -99.77
N GLY A 114 35.31 30.02 -100.43
CA GLY A 114 36.41 29.06 -100.18
C GLY A 114 36.60 28.46 -98.79
N ILE A 115 35.85 27.37 -98.56
CA ILE A 115 36.07 26.18 -97.72
C ILE A 115 37.46 26.04 -97.06
N ASN A 116 37.45 25.81 -95.73
CA ASN A 116 38.28 24.78 -95.11
C ASN A 116 37.37 23.96 -94.16
N PRO A 117 37.25 22.62 -94.29
CA PRO A 117 36.23 21.85 -93.60
C PRO A 117 36.84 21.08 -92.42
N ASP A 118 37.59 21.72 -91.52
CA ASP A 118 38.15 21.03 -90.36
C ASP A 118 38.51 22.03 -89.25
N THR A 119 37.48 22.49 -88.53
CA THR A 119 37.51 23.05 -87.15
C THR A 119 36.15 23.63 -86.70
N SER A 120 35.06 23.35 -87.41
CA SER A 120 33.78 24.06 -87.21
C SER A 120 32.62 23.19 -86.68
N THR A 121 32.88 22.16 -85.88
CA THR A 121 31.80 21.36 -85.26
C THR A 121 31.45 21.73 -83.82
N GLU A 122 32.25 22.51 -83.09
CA GLU A 122 31.89 22.91 -81.71
C GLU A 122 31.99 24.42 -81.40
N ILE A 123 32.77 25.23 -82.13
CA ILE A 123 33.06 26.63 -81.71
C ILE A 123 32.14 27.68 -82.38
N GLY A 124 31.35 27.31 -83.40
CA GLY A 124 30.48 28.25 -84.14
C GLY A 124 29.01 28.24 -83.75
N ARG A 125 28.50 27.16 -83.12
CA ARG A 125 27.06 26.95 -82.88
C ARG A 125 26.58 27.48 -81.51
N ALA A 126 27.50 27.75 -80.58
CA ALA A 126 27.18 28.22 -79.23
C ALA A 126 27.22 29.76 -79.06
N LYS A 127 27.59 30.55 -80.07
CA LYS A 127 27.87 32.00 -79.91
C LYS A 127 26.68 32.84 -79.43
N ASN A 128 25.45 32.42 -79.73
CA ASN A 128 24.24 33.17 -79.36
C ASN A 128 23.54 32.61 -78.11
N CYS A 129 24.02 31.50 -77.55
CA CYS A 129 23.48 30.95 -76.32
C CYS A 129 24.00 31.77 -75.13
N LEU A 130 23.10 32.16 -74.23
CA LEU A 130 23.49 32.87 -73.00
C LEU A 130 24.20 31.90 -72.04
N SER A 131 25.15 32.42 -71.25
CA SER A 131 25.71 31.66 -70.11
C SER A 131 24.67 31.49 -68.99
N PRO A 132 24.83 30.51 -68.09
CA PRO A 132 23.98 30.35 -66.92
C PRO A 132 23.76 31.62 -66.09
N GLU A 133 24.80 32.45 -65.90
CA GLU A 133 24.67 33.71 -65.18
C GLU A 133 23.92 34.77 -66.01
N ASP A 134 24.26 34.89 -67.30
CA ASP A 134 23.68 35.90 -68.20
C ASP A 134 22.17 35.73 -68.39
N ILE A 135 21.67 34.49 -68.33
CA ILE A 135 20.22 34.20 -68.43
C ILE A 135 19.42 35.02 -67.41
N ILE A 136 19.92 35.10 -66.17
CA ILE A 136 19.22 35.80 -65.09
C ILE A 136 19.26 37.32 -65.31
N ASP A 137 20.40 37.86 -65.73
CA ASP A 137 20.52 39.28 -66.04
C ASP A 137 19.63 39.69 -67.23
N LYS A 138 19.49 38.81 -68.23
CA LYS A 138 18.56 39.02 -69.35
C LYS A 138 17.10 38.90 -68.94
N TYR A 139 16.74 38.04 -67.98
CA TYR A 139 15.42 38.06 -67.37
C TYR A 139 15.16 39.36 -66.59
N LYS A 140 16.12 39.87 -65.81
CA LYS A 140 16.00 41.18 -65.12
C LYS A 140 15.78 42.31 -66.13
N GLU A 141 16.52 42.31 -67.24
CA GLU A 141 16.36 43.28 -68.33
C GLU A 141 14.96 43.18 -68.96
N ALA A 142 14.48 41.97 -69.26
CA ALA A 142 13.14 41.74 -69.82
C ALA A 142 12.02 42.21 -68.88
N ILE A 143 12.10 41.87 -67.59
CA ILE A 143 11.13 42.28 -66.55
C ILE A 143 11.11 43.81 -66.40
N SER A 144 12.28 44.45 -66.41
CA SER A 144 12.39 45.92 -66.39
C SER A 144 11.74 46.59 -67.61
N TYR A 145 11.72 45.92 -68.77
CA TYR A 145 11.01 46.43 -69.94
C TYR A 145 9.50 46.21 -69.86
N TYR A 146 9.04 45.08 -69.31
CA TYR A 146 7.62 44.83 -69.11
C TYR A 146 7.00 45.81 -68.10
N SER A 147 7.69 46.10 -66.99
CA SER A 147 7.19 46.99 -65.93
C SER A 147 6.94 48.44 -66.38
N LYS A 148 7.50 48.85 -67.54
CA LYS A 148 7.23 50.15 -68.17
C LYS A 148 5.80 50.28 -68.72
N TYR A 149 5.09 49.17 -68.92
CA TYR A 149 3.78 49.13 -69.54
C TYR A 149 2.69 48.70 -68.55
N LYS A 150 1.71 49.59 -68.30
CA LYS A 150 0.63 49.36 -67.32
C LYS A 150 -0.22 48.10 -67.56
N ASN A 151 -0.28 47.59 -68.79
CA ASN A 151 -1.09 46.43 -69.17
C ASN A 151 -0.24 45.16 -69.40
N ALA A 152 1.05 45.18 -69.06
CA ALA A 152 1.97 44.06 -69.24
C ALA A 152 2.20 43.23 -67.98
N GLY A 153 1.43 43.45 -66.90
CA GLY A 153 1.67 42.77 -65.61
C GLY A 153 1.60 41.24 -65.68
N VAL A 154 0.77 40.67 -66.55
CA VAL A 154 0.66 39.20 -66.72
C VAL A 154 1.97 38.61 -67.25
N ILE A 155 2.52 39.19 -68.32
CA ILE A 155 3.78 38.73 -68.92
C ILE A 155 5.00 39.09 -68.05
N GLU A 156 4.92 40.19 -67.29
CA GLU A 156 5.90 40.53 -66.26
C GLU A 156 5.97 39.44 -65.20
N LEU A 157 4.81 39.02 -64.66
CA LEU A 157 4.74 37.93 -63.68
C LEU A 157 5.22 36.61 -64.27
N GLU A 158 4.83 36.27 -65.51
CA GLU A 158 5.28 35.04 -66.18
C GLU A 158 6.80 34.99 -66.32
N ALA A 159 7.42 36.10 -66.75
CA ALA A 159 8.88 36.21 -66.83
C ALA A 159 9.55 36.07 -65.45
N CYS A 160 8.97 36.66 -64.40
CA CYS A 160 9.43 36.46 -63.01
C CYS A 160 9.36 34.98 -62.60
N VAL A 161 8.25 34.29 -62.87
CA VAL A 161 8.08 32.86 -62.54
C VAL A 161 9.10 32.00 -63.26
N LYS A 162 9.35 32.27 -64.56
CA LYS A 162 10.39 31.57 -65.35
C LYS A 162 11.78 31.79 -64.76
N ALA A 163 12.14 33.04 -64.45
CA ALA A 163 13.42 33.37 -63.82
C ALA A 163 13.63 32.65 -62.49
N VAL A 164 12.60 32.60 -61.64
CA VAL A 164 12.62 31.87 -60.35
C VAL A 164 12.84 30.38 -60.56
N ARG A 165 12.17 29.74 -61.54
CA ARG A 165 12.38 28.33 -61.86
C ARG A 165 13.81 28.04 -62.32
N VAL A 166 14.40 28.94 -63.13
CA VAL A 166 15.80 28.82 -63.54
C VAL A 166 16.74 28.95 -62.32
N LEU A 167 16.52 29.94 -61.45
CA LEU A 167 17.29 30.10 -60.22
C LEU A 167 17.17 28.89 -59.28
N ALA A 168 16.01 28.24 -59.25
CA ALA A 168 15.81 27.00 -58.51
C ALA A 168 16.68 25.85 -59.05
N ILE A 169 16.74 25.68 -60.38
CA ILE A 169 17.65 24.70 -61.02
C ILE A 169 19.11 25.02 -60.68
N GLN A 170 19.47 26.30 -60.68
CA GLN A 170 20.80 26.79 -60.32
C GLN A 170 21.09 26.72 -58.81
N LYS A 171 20.14 26.29 -57.97
CA LYS A 171 20.23 26.26 -56.49
C LYS A 171 20.50 27.63 -55.85
N ARG A 172 20.11 28.72 -56.52
CA ARG A 172 20.27 30.12 -56.06
C ARG A 172 19.00 30.62 -55.37
N GLY A 173 18.63 29.98 -54.27
CA GLY A 173 17.34 30.24 -53.57
C GLY A 173 17.18 31.67 -53.02
N MET A 174 18.26 32.33 -52.60
CA MET A 174 18.20 33.70 -52.06
C MET A 174 17.77 34.72 -53.12
N GLU A 175 18.40 34.68 -54.30
CA GLU A 175 18.04 35.55 -55.43
C GLU A 175 16.65 35.22 -55.96
N ALA A 176 16.29 33.92 -56.01
CA ALA A 176 14.94 33.50 -56.37
C ALA A 176 13.87 34.13 -55.44
N SER A 177 14.17 34.20 -54.14
CA SER A 177 13.28 34.84 -53.17
C SER A 177 13.13 36.35 -53.39
N GLU A 178 14.14 37.04 -53.92
CA GLU A 178 14.06 38.48 -54.25
C GLU A 178 13.10 38.72 -55.42
N PHE A 179 13.20 37.91 -56.48
CA PHE A 179 12.23 37.94 -57.59
C PHE A 179 10.80 37.70 -57.11
N LEU A 180 10.60 36.70 -56.23
CA LEU A 180 9.28 36.40 -55.68
C LEU A 180 8.71 37.54 -54.81
N GLN A 181 9.56 38.23 -54.04
CA GLN A 181 9.12 39.40 -53.25
C GLN A 181 8.64 40.54 -54.15
N ASN A 182 9.36 40.81 -55.24
CA ASN A 182 8.95 41.81 -56.23
C ASN A 182 7.69 41.40 -56.99
N ALA A 183 7.54 40.10 -57.29
CA ALA A 183 6.39 39.56 -58.02
C ALA A 183 5.04 39.75 -57.29
N VAL A 184 5.03 39.88 -55.96
CA VAL A 184 3.81 40.16 -55.18
C VAL A 184 3.26 41.56 -55.50
N TYR A 185 4.12 42.53 -55.80
CA TYR A 185 3.73 43.92 -56.08
C TYR A 185 3.36 44.20 -57.54
N ILE A 186 3.52 43.21 -58.43
CA ILE A 186 3.11 43.35 -59.84
C ILE A 186 1.60 43.60 -59.90
N ASN A 187 1.23 44.70 -60.55
CA ASN A 187 -0.16 45.15 -60.66
C ASN A 187 -0.87 44.38 -61.78
N LEU A 188 -1.72 43.43 -61.36
CA LEU A 188 -2.65 42.72 -62.23
C LEU A 188 -4.02 43.35 -62.01
N ARG A 189 -4.46 44.21 -62.93
CA ARG A 189 -5.76 44.89 -62.84
C ARG A 189 -6.89 43.85 -62.82
N GLN A 190 -7.86 44.03 -61.91
CA GLN A 190 -9.11 43.25 -61.83
C GLN A 190 -8.93 41.74 -61.94
N LEU A 191 -8.22 41.14 -60.98
CA LEU A 191 -8.22 39.68 -60.82
C LEU A 191 -9.54 39.21 -60.19
N SER A 192 -10.11 38.14 -60.75
CA SER A 192 -11.12 37.32 -60.07
C SER A 192 -10.55 36.72 -58.77
N GLU A 193 -11.43 36.28 -57.87
CA GLU A 193 -10.96 35.66 -56.62
C GLU A 193 -10.25 34.32 -56.90
N GLU A 194 -10.70 33.58 -57.91
CA GLU A 194 -10.06 32.34 -58.39
C GLU A 194 -8.63 32.59 -58.88
N GLU A 195 -8.41 33.63 -59.67
CA GLU A 195 -7.06 34.01 -60.14
C GLU A 195 -6.17 34.47 -58.98
N LYS A 196 -6.72 35.12 -57.95
CA LYS A 196 -5.97 35.46 -56.73
C LYS A 196 -5.55 34.21 -55.96
N ILE A 197 -6.45 33.23 -55.80
CA ILE A 197 -6.15 31.94 -55.14
C ILE A 197 -5.06 31.21 -55.91
N GLN A 198 -5.17 31.13 -57.24
CA GLN A 198 -4.16 30.52 -58.11
C GLN A 198 -2.81 31.24 -58.01
N ARG A 199 -2.80 32.58 -58.04
CA ARG A 199 -1.57 33.37 -57.90
C ARG A 199 -0.83 33.05 -56.59
N TYR A 200 -1.54 33.03 -55.46
CA TYR A 200 -0.92 32.72 -54.17
C TYR A 200 -0.50 31.24 -54.05
N SER A 201 -1.24 30.33 -54.69
CA SER A 201 -0.86 28.91 -54.77
C SER A 201 0.43 28.72 -55.57
N ILE A 202 0.57 29.40 -56.72
CA ILE A 202 1.81 29.39 -57.51
C ILE A 202 2.98 29.98 -56.73
N LEU A 203 2.78 31.10 -56.02
CA LEU A 203 3.82 31.67 -55.15
C LEU A 203 4.24 30.67 -54.07
N SER A 204 3.29 29.95 -53.47
CA SER A 204 3.57 28.89 -52.49
C SER A 204 4.42 27.77 -53.07
N GLU A 205 4.06 27.25 -54.24
CA GLU A 205 4.80 26.20 -54.95
C GLU A 205 6.22 26.64 -55.31
N LEU A 206 6.40 27.89 -55.75
CA LEU A 206 7.73 28.43 -56.09
C LEU A 206 8.61 28.58 -54.84
N TYR A 207 8.05 29.02 -53.71
CA TYR A 207 8.79 29.04 -52.44
C TYR A 207 9.12 27.63 -51.93
N GLU A 208 8.25 26.64 -52.18
CA GLU A 208 8.51 25.24 -51.85
C GLU A 208 9.65 24.67 -52.69
N LEU A 209 9.64 24.95 -54.00
CA LEU A 209 10.67 24.53 -54.95
C LEU A 209 12.08 25.00 -54.56
N ILE A 210 12.20 26.20 -53.98
CA ILE A 210 13.49 26.74 -53.52
C ILE A 210 13.83 26.38 -52.06
N GLY A 211 13.01 25.56 -51.39
CA GLY A 211 13.25 25.08 -50.02
C GLY A 211 12.83 26.05 -48.91
N PHE A 212 12.08 27.12 -49.22
CA PHE A 212 11.65 28.14 -48.25
C PHE A 212 10.26 27.78 -47.69
N HIS A 213 10.18 26.66 -46.98
CA HIS A 213 8.91 26.03 -46.54
C HIS A 213 7.98 26.94 -45.73
N ARG A 214 8.52 27.81 -44.85
CA ARG A 214 7.70 28.76 -44.07
C ARG A 214 7.02 29.83 -44.94
N LYS A 215 7.74 30.36 -45.94
CA LYS A 215 7.18 31.33 -46.90
C LYS A 215 6.17 30.66 -47.82
N SER A 216 6.45 29.43 -48.23
CA SER A 216 5.50 28.60 -48.97
C SER A 216 4.19 28.42 -48.20
N ALA A 217 4.26 28.00 -46.93
CA ALA A 217 3.09 27.84 -46.07
C ALA A 217 2.34 29.15 -45.84
N PHE A 218 3.05 30.29 -45.72
CA PHE A 218 2.42 31.61 -45.65
C PHE A 218 1.56 31.92 -46.87
N PHE A 219 2.09 31.78 -48.08
CA PHE A 219 1.32 32.06 -49.29
C PHE A 219 0.19 31.05 -49.51
N LYS A 220 0.39 29.78 -49.14
CA LYS A 220 -0.67 28.76 -49.17
C LYS A 220 -1.81 29.09 -48.20
N ARG A 221 -1.48 29.57 -47.00
CA ARG A 221 -2.46 30.05 -46.02
C ARG A 221 -3.21 31.27 -46.51
N VAL A 222 -2.54 32.22 -47.18
CA VAL A 222 -3.20 33.37 -47.83
C VAL A 222 -4.16 32.90 -48.94
N ALA A 223 -3.76 31.92 -49.75
CA ALA A 223 -4.64 31.30 -50.74
C ALA A 223 -5.86 30.63 -50.08
N ALA A 224 -5.66 29.94 -48.95
CA ALA A 224 -6.75 29.34 -48.17
C ALA A 224 -7.74 30.38 -47.66
N MET A 225 -7.27 31.51 -47.13
CA MET A 225 -8.13 32.60 -46.65
C MET A 225 -8.87 33.28 -47.80
N GLN A 226 -8.29 33.34 -49.00
CA GLN A 226 -8.97 33.87 -50.18
C GLN A 226 -10.12 33.00 -50.68
N CYS A 227 -10.13 31.69 -50.37
CA CYS A 227 -11.28 30.82 -50.67
C CYS A 227 -12.56 31.24 -49.92
N VAL A 228 -12.42 32.06 -48.87
CA VAL A 228 -13.50 32.51 -47.99
C VAL A 228 -13.55 34.03 -47.85
N ALA A 229 -13.04 34.74 -48.87
CA ALA A 229 -13.08 36.19 -48.91
C ALA A 229 -14.52 36.71 -48.82
N PRO A 230 -14.79 37.83 -48.13
CA PRO A 230 -16.14 38.38 -48.00
C PRO A 230 -16.83 38.75 -49.33
N SER A 231 -16.04 38.90 -50.41
CA SER A 231 -16.53 39.18 -51.77
C SER A 231 -17.15 37.96 -52.47
N ILE A 232 -16.95 36.74 -51.95
CA ILE A 232 -17.44 35.49 -52.54
C ILE A 232 -18.82 35.15 -51.97
N ALA A 233 -19.82 35.00 -52.84
CA ALA A 233 -21.20 34.68 -52.43
C ALA A 233 -21.31 33.30 -51.76
N GLU A 234 -20.57 32.30 -52.26
CA GLU A 234 -20.50 30.94 -51.69
C GLU A 234 -19.06 30.59 -51.27
N PRO A 235 -18.69 30.87 -50.00
CA PRO A 235 -17.34 30.61 -49.52
C PRO A 235 -16.95 29.13 -49.55
N GLY A 236 -15.79 28.83 -50.13
CA GLY A 236 -15.24 27.48 -50.29
C GLY A 236 -14.57 26.95 -49.03
N TRP A 237 -15.31 26.78 -47.92
CA TRP A 237 -14.75 26.35 -46.62
C TRP A 237 -14.01 25.01 -46.66
N ARG A 238 -14.45 24.05 -47.49
CA ARG A 238 -13.76 22.76 -47.68
C ARG A 238 -12.37 22.95 -48.31
N ALA A 239 -12.28 23.79 -49.34
CA ALA A 239 -11.01 24.11 -49.99
C ALA A 239 -10.08 24.91 -49.05
N CYS A 240 -10.64 25.87 -48.30
CA CYS A 240 -9.92 26.60 -47.25
C CYS A 240 -9.29 25.64 -46.23
N TYR A 241 -10.10 24.75 -45.63
CA TYR A 241 -9.61 23.79 -44.65
C TYR A 241 -8.52 22.86 -45.21
N LYS A 242 -8.70 22.34 -46.43
CA LYS A 242 -7.70 21.51 -47.09
C LYS A 242 -6.37 22.25 -47.28
N LEU A 243 -6.41 23.48 -47.81
CA LEU A 243 -5.20 24.29 -48.00
C LEU A 243 -4.53 24.63 -46.67
N LEU A 244 -5.29 24.87 -45.59
CA LEU A 244 -4.75 25.08 -44.24
C LEU A 244 -4.00 23.84 -43.74
N LEU A 245 -4.54 22.63 -43.94
CA LEU A 245 -3.85 21.39 -43.57
C LEU A 245 -2.51 21.23 -44.30
N GLU A 246 -2.44 21.58 -45.58
CA GLU A 246 -1.20 21.55 -46.35
C GLU A 246 -0.13 22.55 -45.85
N THR A 247 -0.51 23.54 -45.03
CA THR A 247 0.45 24.51 -44.45
C THR A 247 1.14 24.00 -43.19
N LEU A 248 0.61 22.94 -42.56
CA LEU A 248 1.09 22.41 -41.28
C LEU A 248 2.60 22.08 -41.28
N PRO A 249 3.16 21.37 -42.28
CA PRO A 249 4.58 21.02 -42.28
C PRO A 249 5.49 22.25 -42.36
N GLY A 250 5.09 23.29 -43.11
CA GLY A 250 5.87 24.51 -43.27
C GLY A 250 5.94 25.38 -41.99
N TYR A 251 5.03 25.14 -41.04
CA TYR A 251 5.08 25.71 -39.69
C TYR A 251 5.58 24.73 -38.63
N SER A 252 6.07 23.56 -39.03
CA SER A 252 6.52 22.49 -38.12
C SER A 252 5.45 22.03 -37.13
N LEU A 253 4.19 22.00 -37.57
CA LEU A 253 3.05 21.51 -36.81
C LEU A 253 2.63 20.14 -37.34
N SER A 254 2.53 19.15 -36.45
CA SER A 254 1.87 17.86 -36.72
C SER A 254 0.52 17.85 -36.03
N LEU A 255 -0.48 17.13 -36.55
CA LEU A 255 -1.77 16.91 -35.88
C LEU A 255 -1.84 15.56 -35.15
N ASP A 256 -0.72 14.86 -35.03
CA ASP A 256 -0.57 13.69 -34.15
C ASP A 256 -0.08 14.14 -32.77
N PRO A 257 -0.87 13.93 -31.69
CA PRO A 257 -0.47 14.27 -30.33
C PRO A 257 0.85 13.60 -29.88
N LYS A 258 1.19 12.43 -30.42
CA LYS A 258 2.39 11.67 -30.04
C LYS A 258 3.69 12.39 -30.40
N ASP A 259 3.67 13.24 -31.43
CA ASP A 259 4.84 14.00 -31.87
C ASP A 259 5.25 15.09 -30.86
N PHE A 260 4.32 15.51 -29.99
CA PHE A 260 4.54 16.58 -29.01
C PHE A 260 5.01 16.07 -27.64
N ASN A 261 4.82 14.77 -27.35
CA ASN A 261 5.14 14.18 -26.05
C ASN A 261 6.65 14.01 -25.79
N LYS A 262 7.53 14.31 -26.77
CA LYS A 262 8.99 14.09 -26.71
C LYS A 262 9.84 15.32 -26.31
N GLY A 263 9.25 16.33 -25.68
CA GLY A 263 9.99 17.30 -24.86
C GLY A 263 10.74 18.43 -25.58
N THR A 264 10.47 18.71 -26.86
CA THR A 264 10.89 19.99 -27.48
C THR A 264 9.81 20.48 -28.43
N HIS A 265 9.07 21.52 -28.03
CA HIS A 265 8.17 22.23 -28.95
C HIS A 265 8.99 22.74 -30.14
N ARG A 266 8.62 22.32 -31.36
CA ARG A 266 9.27 22.76 -32.60
C ARG A 266 8.41 23.78 -33.32
N GLY A 267 9.03 24.84 -33.82
CA GLY A 267 8.36 25.87 -34.61
C GLY A 267 7.95 27.10 -33.79
N TRP A 268 6.94 27.83 -34.29
CA TRP A 268 6.53 29.13 -33.76
C TRP A 268 5.14 29.05 -33.14
N ALA A 269 5.06 28.93 -31.80
CA ALA A 269 3.81 28.69 -31.08
C ALA A 269 2.69 29.67 -31.45
N ALA A 270 2.98 30.98 -31.50
CA ALA A 270 1.99 31.99 -31.89
C ALA A 270 1.39 31.76 -33.29
N VAL A 271 2.20 31.30 -34.25
CA VAL A 271 1.73 30.99 -35.62
C VAL A 271 0.93 29.70 -35.64
N GLN A 272 1.39 28.68 -34.92
CA GLN A 272 0.74 27.38 -34.82
C GLN A 272 -0.63 27.47 -34.13
N MET A 273 -0.71 28.18 -32.99
CA MET A 273 -1.98 28.45 -32.30
C MET A 273 -2.95 29.20 -33.22
N ARG A 274 -2.48 30.22 -33.94
CA ARG A 274 -3.33 30.94 -34.90
C ARG A 274 -3.84 30.02 -36.01
N LEU A 275 -3.00 29.15 -36.55
CA LEU A 275 -3.41 28.17 -37.56
C LEU A 275 -4.42 27.16 -37.00
N LEU A 276 -4.23 26.68 -35.77
CA LEU A 276 -5.19 25.80 -35.10
C LEU A 276 -6.54 26.48 -34.91
N HIS A 277 -6.57 27.75 -34.47
CA HIS A 277 -7.81 28.52 -34.40
C HIS A 277 -8.49 28.69 -35.77
N GLU A 278 -7.71 28.90 -36.84
CA GLU A 278 -8.25 28.96 -38.20
C GLU A 278 -8.81 27.62 -38.68
N LEU A 279 -8.19 26.49 -38.32
CA LEU A 279 -8.73 25.15 -38.56
C LEU A 279 -10.01 24.88 -37.77
N VAL A 280 -10.10 25.32 -36.51
CA VAL A 280 -11.34 25.28 -35.71
C VAL A 280 -12.42 26.11 -36.38
N TYR A 281 -12.09 27.33 -36.81
CA TYR A 281 -13.04 28.22 -37.46
C TYR A 281 -13.53 27.65 -38.80
N ALA A 282 -12.63 27.15 -39.65
CA ALA A 282 -12.99 26.55 -40.92
C ALA A 282 -13.83 25.29 -40.75
N SER A 283 -13.46 24.38 -39.83
CA SER A 283 -14.24 23.16 -39.54
C SER A 283 -15.66 23.47 -39.05
N ARG A 284 -15.82 24.51 -38.21
CA ARG A 284 -17.13 24.99 -37.77
C ARG A 284 -17.99 25.44 -38.95
N ARG A 285 -17.41 26.24 -39.87
CA ARG A 285 -18.12 26.77 -41.04
C ARG A 285 -18.43 25.70 -42.08
N MET A 286 -17.66 24.61 -42.11
CA MET A 286 -17.97 23.40 -42.88
C MET A 286 -19.13 22.58 -42.30
N GLY A 287 -19.61 22.90 -41.09
CA GLY A 287 -20.67 22.14 -40.42
C GLY A 287 -20.19 20.80 -39.86
N ASN A 288 -18.89 20.65 -39.59
CA ASN A 288 -18.32 19.43 -38.98
C ASN A 288 -17.86 19.72 -37.54
N PRO A 289 -18.74 19.59 -36.53
CA PRO A 289 -18.42 19.89 -35.14
C PRO A 289 -17.38 18.93 -34.55
N ALA A 290 -17.31 17.67 -35.01
CA ALA A 290 -16.34 16.69 -34.53
C ALA A 290 -14.89 17.14 -34.82
N LEU A 291 -14.65 17.75 -35.99
CA LEU A 291 -13.35 18.34 -36.32
C LEU A 291 -13.03 19.56 -35.45
N SER A 292 -14.02 20.40 -35.14
CA SER A 292 -13.83 21.55 -34.25
C SER A 292 -13.48 21.12 -32.83
N VAL A 293 -14.19 20.14 -32.27
CA VAL A 293 -13.90 19.53 -30.96
C VAL A 293 -12.49 18.96 -30.97
N ARG A 294 -12.16 18.14 -31.96
CA ARG A 294 -10.84 17.52 -32.08
C ARG A 294 -9.69 18.53 -32.17
N HIS A 295 -9.83 19.60 -32.94
CA HIS A 295 -8.80 20.64 -33.06
C HIS A 295 -8.66 21.50 -31.80
N LEU A 296 -9.77 21.77 -31.09
CA LEU A 296 -9.74 22.44 -29.78
C LEU A 296 -9.10 21.55 -28.72
N SER A 297 -9.42 20.25 -28.70
CA SER A 297 -8.75 19.26 -27.85
C SER A 297 -7.26 19.20 -28.17
N PHE A 298 -6.88 19.18 -29.44
CA PHE A 298 -5.48 19.20 -29.86
C PHE A 298 -4.75 20.45 -29.36
N LEU A 299 -5.36 21.62 -29.49
CA LEU A 299 -4.83 22.89 -29.00
C LEU A 299 -4.60 22.85 -27.48
N LEU A 300 -5.58 22.42 -26.70
CA LEU A 300 -5.45 22.30 -25.24
C LEU A 300 -4.41 21.24 -24.82
N GLN A 301 -4.31 20.12 -25.52
CA GLN A 301 -3.37 19.06 -25.17
C GLN A 301 -1.91 19.44 -25.50
N THR A 302 -1.68 20.12 -26.62
CA THR A 302 -0.33 20.38 -27.14
C THR A 302 0.21 21.78 -26.85
N MET A 303 -0.66 22.79 -26.79
CA MET A 303 -0.30 24.20 -26.66
C MET A 303 -0.66 24.81 -25.29
N LEU A 304 -1.09 24.01 -24.31
CA LEU A 304 -1.53 24.48 -23.00
C LEU A 304 -0.58 25.50 -22.35
N ASP A 305 0.73 25.21 -22.45
CA ASP A 305 1.80 25.97 -21.81
C ASP A 305 2.06 27.33 -22.49
N PHE A 306 1.51 27.54 -23.69
CA PHE A 306 1.63 28.79 -24.46
C PHE A 306 0.37 29.67 -24.41
N LEU A 307 -0.75 29.14 -23.90
CA LEU A 307 -2.00 29.89 -23.77
C LEU A 307 -1.97 30.74 -22.50
N SER A 308 -2.40 31.99 -22.62
CA SER A 308 -2.72 32.84 -21.47
C SER A 308 -3.94 32.31 -20.71
N ASP A 309 -4.12 32.72 -19.45
CA ASP A 309 -5.24 32.24 -18.64
C ASP A 309 -6.61 32.67 -19.19
N GLN A 310 -6.68 33.80 -19.89
CA GLN A 310 -7.89 34.20 -20.61
C GLN A 310 -8.14 33.30 -21.82
N GLU A 311 -7.12 33.03 -22.63
CA GLU A 311 -7.26 32.13 -23.80
C GLU A 311 -7.62 30.71 -23.36
N LYS A 312 -7.07 30.21 -22.25
CA LYS A 312 -7.48 28.91 -21.66
C LYS A 312 -8.98 28.89 -21.36
N LYS A 313 -9.54 29.96 -20.78
CA LYS A 313 -10.98 30.09 -20.51
C LYS A 313 -11.80 30.13 -21.80
N ASP A 314 -11.39 30.95 -22.77
CA ASP A 314 -12.12 31.10 -24.03
C ASP A 314 -12.13 29.80 -24.86
N VAL A 315 -10.99 29.09 -24.92
CA VAL A 315 -10.84 27.82 -25.63
C VAL A 315 -11.66 26.72 -24.96
N THR A 316 -11.63 26.61 -23.63
CA THR A 316 -12.41 25.61 -22.89
C THR A 316 -13.91 25.86 -22.98
N GLN A 317 -14.35 27.11 -22.82
CA GLN A 317 -15.76 27.47 -23.01
C GLN A 317 -16.22 27.17 -24.44
N SER A 318 -15.37 27.44 -25.44
CA SER A 318 -15.68 27.07 -26.82
C SER A 318 -15.76 25.54 -26.98
N LEU A 319 -14.88 24.77 -26.34
CA LEU A 319 -14.89 23.31 -26.40
C LEU A 319 -16.17 22.74 -25.81
N GLU A 320 -16.56 23.15 -24.59
CA GLU A 320 -17.79 22.73 -23.92
C GLU A 320 -19.04 23.01 -24.76
N ASN A 321 -19.11 24.19 -25.39
CA ASN A 321 -20.21 24.56 -26.28
C ASN A 321 -20.35 23.62 -27.50
N TYR A 322 -19.24 23.06 -28.00
CA TYR A 322 -19.28 22.10 -29.10
C TYR A 322 -19.50 20.68 -28.62
N THR A 323 -18.89 20.27 -27.50
CA THR A 323 -19.07 18.93 -26.94
C THR A 323 -20.49 18.69 -26.45
N ALA A 324 -21.21 19.74 -26.03
CA ALA A 324 -22.64 19.69 -25.77
C ALA A 324 -23.49 19.24 -26.99
N LYS A 325 -22.98 19.44 -28.22
CA LYS A 325 -23.64 18.99 -29.46
C LYS A 325 -23.08 17.68 -30.00
N CYS A 326 -21.77 17.49 -29.86
CA CYS A 326 -21.03 16.34 -30.36
C CYS A 326 -19.90 16.01 -29.38
N PRO A 327 -20.09 15.03 -28.48
CA PRO A 327 -19.07 14.64 -27.52
C PRO A 327 -17.74 14.29 -28.21
N GLY A 328 -16.62 14.59 -27.55
CA GLY A 328 -15.31 14.18 -28.02
C GLY A 328 -15.12 12.68 -27.77
N THR A 329 -14.72 11.92 -28.80
CA THR A 329 -14.52 10.47 -28.70
C THR A 329 -13.06 10.09 -29.00
N MET A 330 -12.71 8.85 -28.67
CA MET A 330 -11.42 8.24 -29.00
C MET A 330 -11.37 7.63 -30.41
N GLU A 331 -12.36 7.92 -31.26
CA GLU A 331 -12.39 7.42 -32.64
C GLU A 331 -11.57 8.33 -33.58
N PRO A 332 -10.76 7.75 -34.48
CA PRO A 332 -10.05 8.55 -35.48
C PRO A 332 -11.03 9.15 -36.50
N ILE A 333 -10.81 10.41 -36.89
CA ILE A 333 -11.66 11.10 -37.86
C ILE A 333 -11.01 10.98 -39.25
N THR A 334 -11.70 10.34 -40.20
CA THR A 334 -11.23 10.21 -41.58
C THR A 334 -11.85 11.30 -42.45
N LEU A 335 -11.01 12.07 -43.12
CA LEU A 335 -11.43 13.10 -44.07
C LEU A 335 -11.73 12.48 -45.46
N PRO A 336 -12.53 13.17 -46.31
CA PRO A 336 -12.89 12.67 -47.65
C PRO A 336 -11.72 12.42 -48.61
N ASP A 337 -10.55 13.00 -48.34
CA ASP A 337 -9.31 12.83 -49.11
C ASP A 337 -8.46 11.64 -48.64
N GLY A 338 -8.93 10.88 -47.66
CA GLY A 338 -8.26 9.72 -47.08
C GLY A 338 -7.32 10.05 -45.92
N LEU A 339 -7.15 11.34 -45.55
CA LEU A 339 -6.36 11.71 -44.39
C LEU A 339 -7.10 11.30 -43.10
N THR A 340 -6.47 10.42 -42.33
CA THR A 340 -7.01 9.98 -41.03
C THR A 340 -6.33 10.77 -39.92
N LEU A 341 -7.13 11.44 -39.11
CA LEU A 341 -6.66 12.25 -38.00
C LEU A 341 -6.80 11.44 -36.68
N PRO A 342 -5.73 11.16 -35.92
CA PRO A 342 -5.77 10.31 -34.71
C PRO A 342 -6.52 10.95 -33.52
N PRO A 343 -7.12 10.21 -32.58
CA PRO A 343 -7.79 10.81 -31.42
C PRO A 343 -6.81 11.61 -30.53
N VAL A 344 -7.35 12.52 -29.72
CA VAL A 344 -6.56 13.38 -28.81
C VAL A 344 -6.91 13.07 -27.36
N PRO A 345 -6.16 12.18 -26.70
CA PRO A 345 -6.37 11.91 -25.28
C PRO A 345 -5.86 13.08 -24.42
N PHE A 346 -6.67 13.53 -23.47
CA PHE A 346 -6.29 14.54 -22.48
C PHE A 346 -5.40 13.95 -21.38
N THR A 347 -4.10 13.85 -21.66
CA THR A 347 -3.09 13.46 -20.66
C THR A 347 -2.61 14.63 -19.81
N LYS A 348 -2.90 15.88 -20.23
CA LYS A 348 -2.57 17.08 -19.46
C LYS A 348 -3.72 17.62 -18.59
N LEU A 349 -4.92 17.06 -18.69
CA LEU A 349 -6.13 17.58 -18.04
C LEU A 349 -6.97 16.44 -17.45
N PRO A 350 -6.75 16.05 -16.18
CA PRO A 350 -5.67 16.49 -15.30
C PRO A 350 -4.33 15.80 -15.61
N ILE A 351 -3.22 16.40 -15.14
CA ILE A 351 -1.88 15.79 -15.24
C ILE A 351 -1.72 14.73 -14.16
N VAL A 352 -1.44 13.48 -14.53
CA VAL A 352 -1.12 12.40 -13.58
C VAL A 352 0.39 12.22 -13.44
N ARG A 353 0.90 12.27 -12.20
CA ARG A 353 2.35 12.20 -11.89
C ARG A 353 2.78 10.90 -11.21
N CYS A 354 1.89 10.24 -10.50
CA CYS A 354 2.16 8.99 -9.80
C CYS A 354 0.91 8.10 -9.84
N VAL A 355 1.11 6.79 -10.01
CA VAL A 355 0.06 5.78 -9.88
C VAL A 355 0.59 4.69 -8.97
N LYS A 356 -0.19 4.38 -7.92
CA LYS A 356 0.13 3.40 -6.91
C LYS A 356 -1.07 2.50 -6.65
N LEU A 357 -0.92 1.20 -6.88
CA LEU A 357 -1.89 0.21 -6.44
C LEU A 357 -1.80 0.08 -4.91
N LEU A 358 -2.95 0.01 -4.23
CA LEU A 358 -3.02 -0.11 -2.78
C LEU A 358 -3.33 -1.56 -2.38
N SER A 359 -2.71 -2.00 -1.29
CA SER A 359 -3.04 -3.26 -0.65
C SER A 359 -4.41 -3.16 0.03
N LEU A 360 -5.13 -4.26 0.11
CA LEU A 360 -6.40 -4.32 0.84
C LEU A 360 -6.21 -3.88 2.31
N PRO A 361 -7.25 -3.35 2.97
CA PRO A 361 -7.23 -3.10 4.41
C PRO A 361 -6.84 -4.37 5.19
N THR A 362 -6.17 -4.22 6.34
CA THR A 362 -5.65 -5.34 7.15
C THR A 362 -6.69 -6.43 7.42
N SER A 363 -7.95 -6.06 7.66
CA SER A 363 -9.09 -6.95 7.86
C SER A 363 -9.47 -7.81 6.65
N LEU A 364 -9.13 -7.35 5.44
CA LEU A 364 -9.46 -8.01 4.17
C LEU A 364 -8.23 -8.64 3.49
N ARG A 365 -7.01 -8.38 4.00
CA ARG A 365 -5.77 -8.91 3.42
C ARG A 365 -5.76 -10.44 3.46
N PRO A 366 -5.54 -11.10 2.31
CA PRO A 366 -5.39 -12.54 2.29
C PRO A 366 -4.02 -12.95 2.82
N GLN A 367 -3.99 -14.08 3.50
CA GLN A 367 -2.78 -14.76 3.96
C GLN A 367 -2.81 -16.20 3.48
N LYS A 368 -1.66 -16.75 3.08
CA LYS A 368 -1.55 -18.14 2.62
C LYS A 368 -1.04 -19.02 3.76
N VAL A 369 -1.70 -20.15 4.00
CA VAL A 369 -1.24 -21.14 4.98
C VAL A 369 0.13 -21.64 4.54
N LYS A 370 1.15 -21.44 5.39
CA LYS A 370 2.49 -22.01 5.14
C LYS A 370 2.42 -23.51 5.35
N SER A 371 2.32 -24.28 4.26
CA SER A 371 2.41 -25.74 4.33
C SER A 371 3.79 -26.15 4.86
N LEU A 372 3.81 -26.88 5.98
CA LEU A 372 5.03 -27.48 6.55
C LEU A 372 5.61 -28.58 5.64
N LEU A 373 4.86 -29.04 4.64
CA LEU A 373 5.20 -30.16 3.75
C LEU A 373 5.75 -29.74 2.38
N GLY A 374 5.99 -28.43 2.17
CA GLY A 374 6.44 -27.88 0.90
C GLY A 374 7.61 -26.91 1.02
N GLN A 375 8.66 -27.27 1.77
CA GLN A 375 9.95 -26.59 1.64
C GLN A 375 10.59 -26.97 0.29
N SER A 376 10.09 -26.38 -0.80
CA SER A 376 10.94 -26.15 -1.96
C SER A 376 12.10 -25.28 -1.51
N MET A 377 13.33 -25.72 -1.80
CA MET A 377 14.58 -25.07 -1.44
C MET A 377 14.64 -23.61 -1.92
N SER A 378 14.06 -22.70 -1.14
CA SER A 378 14.43 -21.29 -1.14
C SER A 378 15.55 -21.14 -0.14
N THR A 379 16.76 -21.00 -0.66
CA THR A 379 18.01 -20.76 0.06
C THR A 379 17.91 -19.59 1.04
N LYS A 380 17.41 -19.82 2.26
CA LYS A 380 17.71 -18.97 3.41
C LYS A 380 18.83 -19.67 4.17
N SER A 381 20.05 -19.31 3.78
CA SER A 381 21.25 -19.54 4.57
C SER A 381 21.01 -19.04 6.01
N PRO A 382 21.43 -19.78 7.06
CA PRO A 382 21.33 -19.35 8.45
C PRO A 382 22.34 -18.25 8.81
N PHE A 383 23.18 -17.81 7.87
CA PHE A 383 24.18 -16.77 8.07
C PHE A 383 23.64 -15.39 7.68
N ILE A 384 23.62 -14.48 8.65
CA ILE A 384 23.15 -13.08 8.53
C ILE A 384 23.96 -12.26 7.50
N TYR A 385 25.14 -12.73 7.07
CA TYR A 385 25.96 -12.09 6.05
C TYR A 385 26.57 -13.13 5.11
N SER A 386 26.27 -13.03 3.81
CA SER A 386 26.98 -13.76 2.73
C SER A 386 27.36 -12.75 1.64
N PRO A 387 28.61 -12.24 1.63
CA PRO A 387 29.06 -11.16 0.74
C PRO A 387 29.13 -11.52 -0.76
N ILE A 388 28.91 -12.79 -1.15
CA ILE A 388 29.10 -13.28 -2.53
C ILE A 388 27.81 -13.23 -3.37
N ILE A 389 26.64 -13.10 -2.74
CA ILE A 389 25.34 -12.99 -3.44
C ILE A 389 25.04 -11.54 -3.84
N ALA A 390 25.77 -10.56 -3.29
CA ALA A 390 25.51 -9.13 -3.49
C ALA A 390 25.84 -8.60 -4.90
N HIS A 391 26.62 -9.33 -5.72
CA HIS A 391 27.09 -8.83 -7.02
C HIS A 391 26.40 -9.43 -8.26
N ASN A 392 25.43 -10.34 -8.11
CA ASN A 392 24.62 -10.85 -9.23
C ASN A 392 23.21 -10.25 -9.32
N ARG A 393 22.93 -9.15 -8.60
CA ARG A 393 21.70 -8.35 -8.80
C ARG A 393 21.97 -7.21 -9.80
N GLY A 394 22.31 -7.57 -11.02
CA GLY A 394 22.13 -6.70 -12.17
C GLY A 394 20.64 -6.60 -12.48
N GLU A 395 20.05 -5.45 -12.18
CA GLU A 395 18.95 -4.77 -12.90
C GLU A 395 17.82 -5.59 -13.57
N GLU A 396 17.29 -6.62 -12.92
CA GLU A 396 15.89 -7.04 -13.15
C GLU A 396 15.12 -7.08 -11.83
N ARG A 397 14.86 -5.90 -11.24
CA ARG A 397 13.75 -5.76 -10.30
C ARG A 397 12.46 -5.93 -11.10
N ASN A 398 11.99 -7.17 -11.21
CA ASN A 398 10.63 -7.47 -11.62
C ASN A 398 9.67 -6.53 -10.87
N LYS A 399 8.90 -5.74 -11.62
CA LYS A 399 7.85 -4.81 -11.16
C LYS A 399 6.66 -5.55 -10.52
N LYS A 400 6.91 -6.62 -9.76
CA LYS A 400 5.86 -7.46 -9.17
C LYS A 400 5.50 -6.90 -7.80
N ILE A 401 4.24 -6.51 -7.66
CA ILE A 401 3.65 -6.02 -6.41
C ILE A 401 3.71 -7.13 -5.36
N ASP A 402 3.93 -6.76 -4.10
CA ASP A 402 4.19 -7.66 -2.96
C ASP A 402 2.93 -8.07 -2.18
N PHE A 403 1.76 -7.59 -2.59
CA PHE A 403 0.45 -7.97 -2.07
C PHE A 403 -0.45 -8.54 -3.17
N GLN A 404 -1.59 -9.11 -2.75
CA GLN A 404 -2.60 -9.70 -3.61
C GLN A 404 -3.93 -8.97 -3.43
N TRP A 405 -4.76 -9.00 -4.47
CA TRP A 405 -6.18 -8.63 -4.41
C TRP A 405 -7.05 -9.89 -4.35
N VAL A 406 -8.31 -9.73 -3.95
CA VAL A 406 -9.24 -10.85 -3.77
C VAL A 406 -10.43 -10.63 -4.69
N GLN A 407 -10.87 -11.68 -5.37
CA GLN A 407 -12.07 -11.66 -6.20
C GLN A 407 -13.28 -11.15 -5.39
N GLY A 408 -14.04 -10.23 -5.96
CA GLY A 408 -15.23 -9.62 -5.33
C GLY A 408 -14.92 -8.49 -4.34
N ASP A 409 -13.66 -8.28 -3.93
CA ASP A 409 -13.24 -7.18 -3.05
C ASP A 409 -13.05 -5.86 -3.80
N VAL A 410 -13.42 -4.76 -3.14
CA VAL A 410 -13.14 -3.42 -3.63
C VAL A 410 -11.65 -3.17 -3.52
N CYS A 411 -11.01 -2.99 -4.66
CA CYS A 411 -9.60 -2.75 -4.82
C CYS A 411 -9.36 -1.27 -5.14
N GLU A 412 -8.28 -0.70 -4.60
CA GLU A 412 -8.02 0.73 -4.70
C GLU A 412 -6.72 1.02 -5.47
N VAL A 413 -6.78 2.03 -6.33
CA VAL A 413 -5.64 2.58 -7.06
C VAL A 413 -5.59 4.08 -6.78
N GLN A 414 -4.48 4.53 -6.21
CA GLN A 414 -4.24 5.94 -5.93
C GLN A 414 -3.46 6.61 -7.06
N LEU A 415 -3.99 7.73 -7.53
CA LEU A 415 -3.37 8.61 -8.52
C LEU A 415 -3.04 9.94 -7.87
N MET A 416 -1.84 10.46 -8.11
CA MET A 416 -1.49 11.84 -7.78
C MET A 416 -1.72 12.70 -9.01
N VAL A 417 -2.79 13.50 -8.98
CA VAL A 417 -3.26 14.31 -10.10
C VAL A 417 -3.01 15.80 -9.83
N TYR A 418 -2.87 16.60 -10.89
CA TYR A 418 -2.68 18.04 -10.79
C TYR A 418 -3.50 18.75 -11.87
N ASN A 419 -4.26 19.77 -11.47
CA ASN A 419 -4.99 20.63 -12.39
C ASN A 419 -4.11 21.83 -12.80
N PRO A 420 -3.69 21.95 -14.07
CA PRO A 420 -2.91 23.10 -14.55
C PRO A 420 -3.77 24.31 -14.97
N MET A 421 -5.10 24.25 -14.83
CA MET A 421 -6.01 25.31 -15.26
C MET A 421 -6.14 26.40 -14.18
N PRO A 422 -6.37 27.66 -14.58
CA PRO A 422 -6.53 28.80 -13.66
C PRO A 422 -7.95 28.87 -13.05
N PHE A 423 -8.68 27.76 -13.07
CA PHE A 423 -10.04 27.62 -12.55
C PHE A 423 -10.29 26.15 -12.16
N GLU A 424 -11.39 25.92 -11.44
CA GLU A 424 -11.82 24.59 -11.00
C GLU A 424 -12.07 23.65 -12.19
N LEU A 425 -11.42 22.49 -12.20
CA LEU A 425 -11.54 21.49 -13.26
C LEU A 425 -12.48 20.37 -12.81
N ARG A 426 -13.61 20.24 -13.49
CA ARG A 426 -14.53 19.11 -13.32
C ARG A 426 -14.09 17.94 -14.19
N VAL A 427 -13.88 16.81 -13.55
CA VAL A 427 -13.48 15.56 -14.18
C VAL A 427 -14.60 14.56 -13.94
N GLU A 428 -15.23 14.11 -15.00
CA GLU A 428 -16.35 13.17 -14.97
C GLU A 428 -15.90 11.79 -15.42
N ASN A 429 -16.61 10.74 -14.98
CA ASN A 429 -16.38 9.35 -15.38
C ASN A 429 -14.89 8.95 -15.34
N MET A 430 -14.17 9.30 -14.28
CA MET A 430 -12.78 8.88 -14.14
C MET A 430 -12.74 7.44 -13.63
N GLY A 431 -12.26 6.51 -14.45
CA GLY A 431 -12.22 5.08 -14.12
C GLY A 431 -10.92 4.42 -14.59
N LEU A 432 -10.65 3.21 -14.12
CA LEU A 432 -9.45 2.46 -14.43
C LEU A 432 -9.58 1.74 -15.76
N LEU A 433 -8.49 1.70 -16.53
CA LEU A 433 -8.33 0.86 -17.71
C LEU A 433 -7.43 -0.32 -17.32
N THR A 434 -7.98 -1.53 -17.37
CA THR A 434 -7.30 -2.75 -16.94
C THR A 434 -7.26 -3.80 -18.04
N SER A 435 -6.40 -4.80 -17.90
CA SER A 435 -6.36 -5.99 -18.74
C SER A 435 -6.00 -7.23 -17.91
N GLY A 436 -6.34 -8.42 -18.42
CA GLY A 436 -6.17 -9.68 -17.69
C GLY A 436 -7.52 -10.18 -17.18
N VAL A 437 -7.74 -10.10 -15.87
CA VAL A 437 -9.02 -10.50 -15.25
C VAL A 437 -10.17 -9.56 -15.62
N GLU A 438 -11.41 -10.08 -15.59
CA GLU A 438 -12.61 -9.24 -15.67
C GLU A 438 -12.65 -8.30 -14.46
N PHE A 439 -12.77 -7.00 -14.71
CA PHE A 439 -12.67 -5.98 -13.67
C PHE A 439 -13.74 -4.91 -13.89
N GLU A 440 -14.56 -4.70 -12.87
CA GLU A 440 -15.57 -3.66 -12.84
C GLU A 440 -14.98 -2.40 -12.22
N SER A 441 -14.58 -1.44 -13.05
CA SER A 441 -14.17 -0.12 -12.56
C SER A 441 -15.39 0.70 -12.15
N LEU A 442 -15.35 1.32 -10.97
CA LEU A 442 -16.39 2.22 -10.49
C LEU A 442 -15.97 3.67 -10.80
N PRO A 443 -16.62 4.35 -11.77
CA PRO A 443 -16.19 5.69 -12.18
C PRO A 443 -16.43 6.73 -11.08
N ALA A 444 -15.45 7.62 -10.89
CA ALA A 444 -15.54 8.73 -9.95
C ALA A 444 -15.70 10.07 -10.70
N ALA A 445 -16.44 11.00 -10.09
CA ALA A 445 -16.46 12.39 -10.49
C ALA A 445 -15.65 13.23 -9.48
N LEU A 446 -14.83 14.15 -9.98
CA LEU A 446 -13.88 14.91 -9.18
C LEU A 446 -13.99 16.39 -9.54
N SER A 447 -13.81 17.25 -8.54
CA SER A 447 -13.68 18.69 -8.75
C SER A 447 -12.33 19.13 -8.20
N LEU A 448 -11.40 19.45 -9.10
CA LEU A 448 -10.03 19.81 -8.76
C LEU A 448 -9.91 21.34 -8.69
N PRO A 449 -9.45 21.92 -7.58
CA PRO A 449 -9.22 23.37 -7.48
C PRO A 449 -8.27 23.90 -8.57
N ALA A 450 -8.36 25.21 -8.85
CA ALA A 450 -7.42 25.88 -9.74
C ALA A 450 -5.99 25.67 -9.25
N GLU A 451 -5.08 25.29 -10.15
CA GLU A 451 -3.66 25.08 -9.83
C GLU A 451 -3.43 24.23 -8.57
N SER A 452 -4.24 23.17 -8.37
CA SER A 452 -4.43 22.42 -7.11
C SER A 452 -3.19 21.86 -6.39
N GLY A 453 -2.00 21.95 -6.99
CA GLY A 453 -0.86 21.09 -6.62
C GLY A 453 -1.19 19.61 -6.81
N LEU A 454 -0.34 18.73 -6.25
CA LEU A 454 -0.57 17.28 -6.31
C LEU A 454 -1.71 16.89 -5.36
N TYR A 455 -2.82 16.46 -5.94
CA TYR A 455 -4.03 16.03 -5.24
C TYR A 455 -4.16 14.50 -5.32
N PRO A 456 -4.32 13.78 -4.19
CA PRO A 456 -4.52 12.34 -4.19
C PRO A 456 -5.97 11.99 -4.58
N VAL A 457 -6.12 11.14 -5.58
CA VAL A 457 -7.41 10.59 -6.03
C VAL A 457 -7.35 9.08 -5.92
N THR A 458 -8.31 8.48 -5.23
CA THR A 458 -8.44 7.02 -5.16
C THR A 458 -9.54 6.57 -6.11
N LEU A 459 -9.18 5.80 -7.13
CA LEU A 459 -10.11 5.10 -7.99
C LEU A 459 -10.30 3.68 -7.46
N VAL A 460 -11.52 3.18 -7.56
CA VAL A 460 -11.89 1.88 -7.00
C VAL A 460 -12.52 0.98 -8.07
N GLY A 461 -12.40 -0.32 -7.88
CA GLY A 461 -13.09 -1.30 -8.72
C GLY A 461 -13.02 -2.69 -8.14
N VAL A 462 -13.79 -3.61 -8.73
CA VAL A 462 -14.00 -4.97 -8.21
C VAL A 462 -13.56 -5.99 -9.27
N PRO A 463 -12.58 -6.86 -8.98
CA PRO A 463 -12.22 -7.95 -9.87
C PRO A 463 -13.26 -9.06 -9.78
N GLN A 464 -13.79 -9.48 -10.93
CA GLN A 464 -14.85 -10.48 -11.06
C GLN A 464 -14.31 -11.91 -11.20
N THR A 465 -13.06 -12.06 -11.66
CA THR A 465 -12.40 -13.36 -11.85
C THR A 465 -10.99 -13.38 -11.24
N THR A 466 -10.45 -14.55 -10.99
CA THR A 466 -9.07 -14.77 -10.50
C THR A 466 -8.03 -14.70 -11.62
N GLY A 467 -6.79 -14.32 -11.28
CA GLY A 467 -5.68 -14.27 -12.24
C GLY A 467 -4.85 -12.99 -12.11
N MET A 468 -4.03 -12.70 -13.12
CA MET A 468 -3.20 -11.49 -13.13
C MET A 468 -3.99 -10.32 -13.71
N ILE A 469 -4.03 -9.18 -13.01
CA ILE A 469 -4.61 -7.93 -13.51
C ILE A 469 -3.52 -6.89 -13.69
N THR A 470 -3.49 -6.23 -14.85
CA THR A 470 -2.61 -5.11 -15.14
C THR A 470 -3.42 -3.83 -15.30
N VAL A 471 -3.09 -2.80 -14.52
CA VAL A 471 -3.63 -1.44 -14.67
C VAL A 471 -2.86 -0.74 -15.78
N ASN A 472 -3.51 -0.56 -16.94
CA ASN A 472 -2.93 0.00 -18.15
C ASN A 472 -3.05 1.53 -18.21
N GLY A 473 -4.01 2.11 -17.48
CA GLY A 473 -4.32 3.53 -17.56
C GLY A 473 -5.59 3.90 -16.81
N TYR A 474 -6.16 5.03 -17.20
CA TYR A 474 -7.46 5.49 -16.75
C TYR A 474 -8.21 6.10 -17.93
N HIS A 475 -9.54 6.04 -17.90
CA HIS A 475 -10.39 6.83 -18.78
C HIS A 475 -10.95 8.01 -18.01
N THR A 476 -11.31 9.08 -18.71
CA THR A 476 -11.86 10.29 -18.11
C THR A 476 -12.67 11.09 -19.13
N THR A 477 -13.64 11.87 -18.64
CA THR A 477 -14.36 12.87 -19.44
C THR A 477 -14.11 14.25 -18.87
N VAL A 478 -13.48 15.13 -19.65
CA VAL A 478 -13.19 16.51 -19.26
C VAL A 478 -13.64 17.45 -20.37
N PHE A 479 -14.40 18.49 -20.01
CA PHE A 479 -15.02 19.42 -20.98
C PHE A 479 -15.85 18.72 -22.07
N GLY A 480 -16.47 17.57 -21.75
CA GLY A 480 -17.23 16.73 -22.69
C GLY A 480 -16.40 15.93 -23.70
N VAL A 481 -15.09 15.79 -23.46
CA VAL A 481 -14.17 14.96 -24.25
C VAL A 481 -13.82 13.70 -23.46
N PHE A 482 -14.23 12.54 -23.96
CA PHE A 482 -13.84 11.24 -23.43
C PHE A 482 -12.41 10.88 -23.88
N SER A 483 -11.56 10.48 -22.94
CA SER A 483 -10.14 10.20 -23.16
C SER A 483 -9.72 8.90 -22.49
N ASP A 484 -9.06 8.01 -23.25
CA ASP A 484 -8.31 6.87 -22.70
C ASP A 484 -6.84 7.25 -22.54
N CYS A 485 -6.38 7.33 -21.30
CA CYS A 485 -5.04 7.76 -20.92
C CYS A 485 -4.23 6.56 -20.44
N LEU A 486 -3.42 5.99 -21.34
CA LEU A 486 -2.51 4.87 -21.05
C LEU A 486 -1.27 5.34 -20.27
N LEU A 487 -0.86 4.59 -19.25
CA LEU A 487 0.28 4.94 -18.38
C LEU A 487 1.59 5.08 -19.16
N ASP A 488 1.81 4.23 -20.16
CA ASP A 488 3.04 4.25 -21.00
C ASP A 488 3.19 5.54 -21.81
N ASN A 489 2.08 6.24 -22.07
CA ASN A 489 2.07 7.49 -22.82
C ASN A 489 2.22 8.73 -21.92
N LEU A 490 2.28 8.56 -20.60
CA LEU A 490 2.35 9.68 -19.65
C LEU A 490 3.81 10.11 -19.40
N PRO A 491 4.18 11.37 -19.72
CA PRO A 491 5.55 11.84 -19.59
C PRO A 491 5.97 11.99 -18.12
N GLY A 492 7.07 11.33 -17.75
CA GLY A 492 7.67 11.44 -16.42
C GLY A 492 6.92 10.70 -15.31
N LEU A 493 6.01 9.77 -15.67
CA LEU A 493 5.27 8.96 -14.71
C LEU A 493 6.22 7.97 -14.01
N LYS A 494 6.20 7.99 -12.67
CA LYS A 494 6.80 6.92 -11.85
C LYS A 494 5.72 5.88 -11.52
N THR A 495 5.89 4.65 -11.99
CA THR A 495 5.02 3.52 -11.64
C THR A 495 5.74 2.60 -10.65
N SER A 496 5.09 2.25 -9.54
CA SER A 496 5.61 1.30 -8.54
C SER A 496 5.30 -0.17 -8.88
N GLY A 497 4.91 -0.44 -10.12
CA GLY A 497 4.32 -1.71 -10.57
C GLY A 497 2.86 -1.51 -10.94
N SER A 498 2.43 -2.15 -12.02
CA SER A 498 1.06 -2.04 -12.56
C SER A 498 0.31 -3.36 -12.56
N THR A 499 0.95 -4.45 -12.15
CA THR A 499 0.37 -5.80 -12.21
C THR A 499 0.28 -6.42 -10.82
N VAL A 500 -0.91 -6.89 -10.45
CA VAL A 500 -1.20 -7.55 -9.18
C VAL A 500 -1.94 -8.88 -9.45
N GLU A 501 -1.75 -9.85 -8.56
CA GLU A 501 -2.43 -11.13 -8.62
C GLU A 501 -3.76 -11.04 -7.84
N VAL A 502 -4.84 -11.47 -8.49
CA VAL A 502 -6.18 -11.62 -7.90
C VAL A 502 -6.39 -13.09 -7.54
N ILE A 503 -6.57 -13.36 -6.26
CA ILE A 503 -6.84 -14.70 -5.73
C ILE A 503 -8.36 -14.96 -5.62
N PRO A 504 -8.80 -16.23 -5.43
CA PRO A 504 -10.22 -16.54 -5.28
C PRO A 504 -10.88 -15.86 -4.09
N ALA A 505 -12.22 -15.74 -4.17
CA ALA A 505 -13.03 -15.07 -3.16
C ALA A 505 -12.87 -15.70 -1.76
N LEU A 506 -12.91 -14.83 -0.74
CA LEU A 506 -12.84 -15.18 0.68
C LEU A 506 -14.01 -14.54 1.44
N PRO A 507 -14.51 -15.18 2.51
CA PRO A 507 -15.59 -14.65 3.33
C PRO A 507 -15.19 -13.32 3.99
N ARG A 508 -16.16 -12.46 4.30
CA ARG A 508 -15.95 -11.18 5.01
C ARG A 508 -16.69 -11.22 6.34
N LEU A 509 -15.97 -10.95 7.41
CA LEU A 509 -16.52 -10.93 8.76
C LEU A 509 -16.59 -9.52 9.33
N GLN A 510 -17.71 -9.21 9.96
CA GLN A 510 -17.86 -8.04 10.83
C GLN A 510 -17.95 -8.50 12.29
N ILE A 511 -17.18 -7.86 13.16
CA ILE A 511 -17.15 -8.17 14.59
C ILE A 511 -17.94 -7.11 15.36
N SER A 512 -18.82 -7.55 16.26
CA SER A 512 -19.48 -6.71 17.25
C SER A 512 -19.37 -7.34 18.65
N THR A 513 -19.41 -6.50 19.68
CA THR A 513 -19.12 -6.88 21.07
C THR A 513 -20.15 -6.30 22.03
N SER A 514 -20.38 -6.97 23.16
CA SER A 514 -21.25 -6.44 24.24
C SER A 514 -20.63 -5.31 25.06
N LEU A 515 -19.32 -5.10 24.96
CA LEU A 515 -18.58 -4.06 25.69
C LEU A 515 -18.48 -2.75 24.88
N PRO A 516 -18.36 -1.59 25.56
CA PRO A 516 -18.19 -0.30 24.90
C PRO A 516 -16.84 -0.20 24.19
N ARG A 517 -16.79 0.64 23.14
CA ARG A 517 -15.55 0.93 22.41
C ARG A 517 -14.58 1.72 23.30
N SER A 518 -13.31 1.33 23.29
CA SER A 518 -12.24 2.03 24.00
C SER A 518 -11.68 3.19 23.17
N ALA A 519 -11.36 4.30 23.84
CA ALA A 519 -10.59 5.40 23.24
C ALA A 519 -9.07 5.09 23.17
N HIS A 520 -8.61 4.08 23.91
CA HIS A 520 -7.21 3.67 23.91
C HIS A 520 -6.92 2.80 22.69
N SER A 521 -6.10 3.32 21.78
CA SER A 521 -5.60 2.58 20.62
C SER A 521 -4.42 1.71 21.05
N LEU A 522 -4.64 0.41 21.17
CA LEU A 522 -3.56 -0.56 21.35
C LEU A 522 -2.71 -0.61 20.07
N GLN A 523 -1.40 -0.42 20.18
CA GLN A 523 -0.47 -0.62 19.07
C GLN A 523 0.33 -1.91 19.31
N PRO A 524 0.07 -2.99 18.56
CA PRO A 524 0.89 -4.19 18.69
C PRO A 524 2.29 -3.94 18.13
N SER A 525 3.28 -4.56 18.76
CA SER A 525 4.71 -4.47 18.39
C SER A 525 5.07 -5.01 17.00
N ALA A 526 4.09 -5.56 16.25
CA ALA A 526 4.26 -6.16 14.92
C ALA A 526 3.64 -5.35 13.76
N GLY A 527 3.05 -4.18 14.01
CA GLY A 527 2.46 -3.36 12.94
C GLY A 527 1.12 -3.86 12.38
N ASP A 528 0.48 -4.83 13.05
CA ASP A 528 -0.89 -5.25 12.73
C ASP A 528 -1.88 -4.19 13.24
N GLU A 529 -2.67 -3.59 12.36
CA GLU A 529 -3.72 -2.65 12.78
C GLU A 529 -4.89 -3.42 13.44
N ILE A 530 -5.29 -2.98 14.62
CA ILE A 530 -6.41 -3.59 15.36
C ILE A 530 -7.72 -2.97 14.86
N ALA A 531 -8.66 -3.81 14.42
CA ALA A 531 -9.90 -3.36 13.79
C ALA A 531 -10.89 -2.73 14.78
N THR A 532 -10.89 -3.18 16.04
CA THR A 532 -11.81 -2.68 17.08
C THR A 532 -11.14 -2.79 18.44
N ASN A 533 -11.32 -1.78 19.30
CA ASN A 533 -10.85 -1.80 20.68
C ASN A 533 -12.04 -1.67 21.62
N VAL A 534 -12.07 -2.49 22.67
CA VAL A 534 -13.08 -2.47 23.73
C VAL A 534 -12.44 -2.30 25.09
N SER A 535 -13.15 -1.68 26.03
CA SER A 535 -12.68 -1.52 27.40
C SER A 535 -13.68 -2.04 28.42
N VAL A 536 -13.17 -2.48 29.57
CA VAL A 536 -13.96 -2.92 30.72
C VAL A 536 -13.22 -2.61 32.01
N GLN A 537 -13.97 -2.23 33.05
CA GLN A 537 -13.47 -2.02 34.40
C GLN A 537 -13.90 -3.18 35.30
N LEU A 538 -12.93 -3.85 35.91
CA LEU A 538 -13.12 -4.99 36.79
C LEU A 538 -12.46 -4.73 38.14
N PHE A 539 -13.05 -5.26 39.21
CA PHE A 539 -12.34 -5.40 40.47
C PHE A 539 -11.40 -6.61 40.43
N ASN A 540 -10.30 -6.58 41.18
CA ASN A 540 -9.38 -7.72 41.24
C ASN A 540 -10.11 -8.99 41.75
N GLY A 541 -10.03 -10.08 40.99
CA GLY A 541 -10.77 -11.32 41.22
C GLY A 541 -12.15 -11.41 40.56
N GLU A 542 -12.66 -10.32 39.99
CA GLU A 542 -13.94 -10.28 39.27
C GLU A 542 -13.83 -11.03 37.94
N THR A 543 -14.92 -11.69 37.53
CA THR A 543 -15.05 -12.33 36.22
C THR A 543 -16.21 -11.70 35.47
N GLN A 544 -15.96 -11.20 34.27
CA GLN A 544 -16.95 -10.57 33.40
C GLN A 544 -17.03 -11.29 32.06
N GLN A 545 -18.25 -11.44 31.56
CA GLN A 545 -18.51 -12.02 30.25
C GLN A 545 -18.53 -10.95 29.15
N LEU A 546 -17.80 -11.21 28.06
CA LEU A 546 -17.82 -10.48 26.80
C LEU A 546 -18.46 -11.36 25.73
N ALA A 547 -19.63 -10.97 25.23
CA ALA A 547 -20.24 -11.63 24.08
C ALA A 547 -19.64 -11.06 22.79
N ILE A 548 -19.12 -11.94 21.93
CA ILE A 548 -18.60 -11.62 20.60
C ILE A 548 -19.54 -12.17 19.56
N THR A 549 -19.95 -11.30 18.65
CA THR A 549 -20.90 -11.59 17.58
C THR A 549 -20.21 -11.39 16.24
N LEU A 550 -20.07 -12.49 15.48
CA LEU A 550 -19.43 -12.55 14.17
C LEU A 550 -20.52 -12.63 13.09
N GLU A 551 -20.61 -11.62 12.24
CA GLU A 551 -21.55 -11.59 11.11
C GLU A 551 -20.81 -11.83 9.79
N ASN A 552 -21.27 -12.78 8.99
CA ASN A 552 -20.77 -12.96 7.62
C ASN A 552 -21.44 -11.97 6.67
N ILE A 553 -20.75 -10.87 6.39
CA ILE A 553 -21.20 -9.81 5.47
C ILE A 553 -20.74 -10.04 4.02
N GLY A 554 -20.05 -11.16 3.76
CA GLY A 554 -19.57 -11.56 2.43
C GLY A 554 -20.58 -12.41 1.65
N LEU A 555 -20.18 -12.83 0.45
CA LEU A 555 -20.94 -13.75 -0.39
C LEU A 555 -20.51 -15.21 -0.21
N GLU A 556 -19.30 -15.45 0.29
CA GLU A 556 -18.77 -16.79 0.51
C GLU A 556 -19.14 -17.32 1.91
N PRO A 557 -19.45 -18.62 2.05
CA PRO A 557 -19.67 -19.23 3.35
C PRO A 557 -18.37 -19.24 4.16
N LEU A 558 -18.49 -19.11 5.48
CA LEU A 558 -17.37 -19.22 6.41
C LEU A 558 -17.26 -20.66 6.92
N GLU A 559 -16.16 -21.34 6.64
CA GLU A 559 -16.00 -22.78 6.92
C GLU A 559 -15.08 -23.06 8.10
N GLN A 560 -14.07 -22.22 8.30
CA GLN A 560 -13.09 -22.38 9.37
C GLN A 560 -12.92 -21.08 10.16
N LEU A 561 -12.92 -21.19 11.49
CA LEU A 561 -12.61 -20.12 12.43
C LEU A 561 -11.67 -20.65 13.51
N GLU A 562 -10.59 -19.93 13.74
CA GLU A 562 -9.61 -20.16 14.80
C GLU A 562 -9.47 -18.86 15.60
N VAL A 563 -9.68 -18.94 16.92
CA VAL A 563 -9.58 -17.80 17.83
C VAL A 563 -8.36 -18.01 18.72
N THR A 564 -7.47 -17.04 18.74
CA THR A 564 -6.28 -17.02 19.61
C THR A 564 -6.23 -15.73 20.40
N SER A 565 -5.62 -15.74 21.58
CA SER A 565 -5.39 -14.53 22.37
C SER A 565 -3.89 -14.30 22.54
N LYS A 566 -3.50 -13.03 22.60
CA LYS A 566 -2.14 -12.60 22.95
C LYS A 566 -2.24 -11.52 24.01
N LEU A 567 -1.69 -11.82 25.19
CA LEU A 567 -1.51 -10.81 26.23
C LEU A 567 -0.34 -9.90 25.84
N LEU A 568 -0.53 -8.59 25.93
CA LEU A 568 0.55 -7.61 25.78
C LEU A 568 1.31 -7.55 27.11
N THR A 569 2.63 -7.36 27.07
CA THR A 569 3.49 -7.48 28.26
C THR A 569 3.03 -6.57 29.40
N THR A 570 2.55 -7.18 30.48
CA THR A 570 2.20 -6.51 31.74
C THR A 570 3.34 -6.69 32.74
N LYS A 571 3.60 -5.67 33.58
CA LYS A 571 4.53 -5.80 34.73
C LYS A 571 3.96 -6.70 35.84
N GLU A 572 2.65 -6.90 35.80
CA GLU A 572 1.89 -7.61 36.82
C GLU A 572 1.91 -9.12 36.59
N LYS A 573 2.08 -9.88 37.69
CA LYS A 573 1.91 -11.32 37.69
C LYS A 573 0.42 -11.66 37.69
N LEU A 574 -0.02 -12.38 36.66
CA LEU A 574 -1.38 -12.90 36.54
C LEU A 574 -1.44 -14.33 37.05
N TYR A 575 -2.49 -14.65 37.79
CA TYR A 575 -2.74 -16.00 38.29
C TYR A 575 -3.91 -16.64 37.53
N GLY A 576 -3.65 -17.76 36.86
CA GLY A 576 -4.64 -18.45 36.01
C GLY A 576 -4.91 -17.79 34.66
N ASP A 577 -5.91 -18.30 33.94
CA ASP A 577 -6.25 -17.84 32.59
C ASP A 577 -6.97 -16.48 32.62
N PHE A 578 -6.34 -15.45 32.05
CA PHE A 578 -6.93 -14.11 31.92
C PHE A 578 -8.17 -14.09 31.00
N LEU A 579 -8.10 -14.85 29.89
CA LEU A 579 -9.17 -14.99 28.92
C LEU A 579 -9.45 -16.48 28.69
N SER A 580 -10.71 -16.88 28.80
CA SER A 580 -11.14 -18.25 28.48
C SER A 580 -12.44 -18.23 27.67
N TRP A 581 -12.58 -19.16 26.73
CA TRP A 581 -13.76 -19.30 25.88
C TRP A 581 -13.95 -20.76 25.45
N LYS A 582 -15.17 -21.10 25.02
CA LYS A 582 -15.50 -22.38 24.39
C LYS A 582 -16.09 -22.10 23.02
N LEU A 583 -15.56 -22.73 21.98
CA LEU A 583 -15.99 -22.49 20.59
C LEU A 583 -16.82 -23.64 20.00
N GLU A 584 -17.02 -24.74 20.74
CA GLU A 584 -17.69 -25.97 20.25
C GLU A 584 -19.10 -25.70 19.71
N GLU A 585 -19.93 -24.99 20.49
CA GLU A 585 -21.31 -24.63 20.10
C GLU A 585 -21.35 -23.64 18.93
N THR A 586 -20.33 -22.79 18.82
CA THR A 586 -20.20 -21.79 17.75
C THR A 586 -19.76 -22.45 16.46
N LEU A 587 -18.78 -23.35 16.50
CA LEU A 587 -18.31 -24.12 15.35
C LEU A 587 -19.38 -25.08 14.84
N ALA A 588 -20.31 -25.54 15.70
CA ALA A 588 -21.46 -26.35 15.25
C ALA A 588 -22.40 -25.60 14.29
N GLN A 589 -22.32 -24.27 14.22
CA GLN A 589 -23.10 -23.44 13.30
C GLN A 589 -22.44 -23.29 11.92
N PHE A 590 -21.23 -23.85 11.74
CA PHE A 590 -20.46 -23.71 10.51
C PHE A 590 -20.81 -24.84 9.52
N PRO A 591 -20.84 -24.56 8.20
CA PRO A 591 -20.43 -23.31 7.56
C PRO A 591 -21.44 -22.15 7.74
N LEU A 592 -20.96 -21.00 8.22
CA LEU A 592 -21.79 -19.82 8.45
C LEU A 592 -22.09 -19.12 7.12
N GLN A 593 -23.34 -19.24 6.68
CA GLN A 593 -23.81 -18.71 5.40
C GLN A 593 -23.80 -17.16 5.36
N PRO A 594 -23.76 -16.54 4.15
CA PRO A 594 -23.92 -15.10 3.98
C PRO A 594 -25.12 -14.52 4.75
N GLY A 595 -24.91 -13.40 5.45
CA GLY A 595 -25.90 -12.72 6.28
C GLY A 595 -26.27 -13.43 7.58
N LYS A 596 -25.61 -14.54 7.94
CA LYS A 596 -25.79 -15.22 9.23
C LYS A 596 -24.77 -14.76 10.25
N VAL A 597 -25.13 -14.97 11.51
CA VAL A 597 -24.39 -14.49 12.67
C VAL A 597 -24.09 -15.68 13.59
N ALA A 598 -22.87 -15.73 14.12
CA ALA A 598 -22.46 -16.66 15.16
C ALA A 598 -21.99 -15.88 16.39
N THR A 599 -22.46 -16.27 17.58
CA THR A 599 -22.11 -15.60 18.84
C THR A 599 -21.44 -16.58 19.79
N PHE A 600 -20.44 -16.11 20.53
CA PHE A 600 -19.80 -16.85 21.61
C PHE A 600 -19.33 -15.92 22.72
N THR A 601 -19.09 -16.48 23.90
CA THR A 601 -18.76 -15.70 25.09
C THR A 601 -17.31 -15.94 25.50
N ILE A 602 -16.59 -14.84 25.76
CA ILE A 602 -15.27 -14.83 26.38
C ILE A 602 -15.43 -14.43 27.84
N ASN A 603 -14.90 -15.23 28.76
CA ASN A 603 -14.78 -14.87 30.16
C ASN A 603 -13.46 -14.12 30.36
N ILE A 604 -13.57 -12.90 30.88
CA ILE A 604 -12.44 -12.04 31.25
C ILE A 604 -12.31 -12.11 32.76
N LYS A 605 -11.19 -12.65 33.26
CA LYS A 605 -10.94 -12.79 34.71
C LYS A 605 -9.65 -12.08 35.07
N ALA A 606 -9.76 -10.96 35.77
CA ALA A 606 -8.62 -10.19 36.25
C ALA A 606 -8.18 -10.70 37.62
N LYS A 607 -7.33 -11.73 37.69
CA LYS A 607 -6.80 -12.29 38.95
C LYS A 607 -5.33 -11.89 39.12
N LEU A 608 -5.12 -10.72 39.71
CA LEU A 608 -3.80 -10.17 40.06
C LEU A 608 -3.39 -10.63 41.46
N ASP A 609 -2.18 -10.26 41.88
CA ASP A 609 -1.73 -10.49 43.24
C ASP A 609 -2.60 -9.73 44.27
N PHE A 610 -3.04 -10.43 45.30
CA PHE A 610 -3.80 -9.91 46.43
C PHE A 610 -2.91 -9.58 47.63
N SER A 611 -1.59 -9.76 47.51
CA SER A 611 -0.62 -9.36 48.53
C SER A 611 -0.43 -7.84 48.58
N CYS A 612 -0.31 -7.30 49.78
CA CYS A 612 0.01 -5.88 49.98
C CYS A 612 1.52 -5.67 49.82
N GLN A 613 1.95 -4.81 48.88
CA GLN A 613 3.36 -4.38 48.83
C GLN A 613 3.68 -3.46 50.03
N GLU A 614 4.82 -3.68 50.67
CA GLU A 614 5.23 -3.05 51.95
C GLU A 614 5.16 -1.50 51.96
N ASN A 615 5.21 -0.85 50.79
CA ASN A 615 5.15 0.62 50.68
C ASN A 615 3.77 1.22 51.02
N LEU A 616 2.70 0.42 51.08
CA LEU A 616 1.33 0.89 51.34
C LEU A 616 0.98 0.99 52.84
N LEU A 617 1.75 0.35 53.72
CA LEU A 617 1.42 0.21 55.14
C LEU A 617 2.07 1.28 56.05
N GLN A 618 2.85 2.21 55.49
CA GLN A 618 3.60 3.18 56.29
C GLN A 618 2.69 4.27 56.90
N ASP A 619 1.48 4.47 56.37
CA ASP A 619 0.51 5.47 56.85
C ASP A 619 -0.52 4.92 57.87
N LEU A 620 -0.61 3.59 58.06
CA LEU A 620 -1.53 2.97 59.03
C LEU A 620 -0.91 2.73 60.42
N SER A 621 0.39 3.04 60.59
CA SER A 621 1.11 2.80 61.84
C SER A 621 1.10 3.97 62.85
N ASP A 622 0.25 4.99 62.66
CA ASP A 622 0.25 6.20 63.50
C ASP A 622 -1.01 6.44 64.35
N ASP A 623 -1.77 5.39 64.69
CA ASP A 623 -2.73 5.46 65.79
C ASP A 623 -2.31 4.53 66.93
N GLY A 624 -1.64 5.14 67.90
CA GLY A 624 -1.22 4.50 69.14
C GLY A 624 -2.41 4.16 70.04
N ILE A 625 -2.58 2.88 70.34
CA ILE A 625 -3.13 2.44 71.63
C ILE A 625 -2.26 1.30 72.14
N SER A 626 -1.45 1.64 73.13
CA SER A 626 -0.68 0.74 73.98
C SER A 626 -1.61 -0.05 74.90
N VAL A 627 -1.51 -1.38 74.89
CA VAL A 627 -1.71 -2.19 76.10
C VAL A 627 -0.56 -3.20 76.18
N SER A 628 0.35 -2.92 77.10
CA SER A 628 1.54 -3.68 77.43
C SER A 628 1.22 -4.95 78.22
N GLY A 629 1.93 -6.06 77.93
CA GLY A 629 1.89 -7.29 78.72
C GLY A 629 2.95 -8.32 78.36
N PHE A 630 4.21 -8.00 78.67
CA PHE A 630 5.42 -8.85 78.78
C PHE A 630 6.19 -9.36 77.55
N PRO A 631 7.54 -9.38 77.63
CA PRO A 631 8.43 -9.56 76.49
C PRO A 631 9.04 -10.97 76.43
N LEU A 632 9.20 -11.53 75.24
CA LEU A 632 10.21 -12.55 74.97
C LEU A 632 10.97 -12.16 73.70
N SER A 633 12.23 -11.82 73.95
CA SER A 633 13.29 -11.50 73.01
C SER A 633 13.63 -12.68 72.08
N SER A 634 13.85 -12.37 70.81
CA SER A 634 14.69 -13.18 69.91
C SER A 634 15.65 -12.25 69.15
N PRO A 635 16.98 -12.47 69.24
CA PRO A 635 17.99 -11.67 68.54
C PRO A 635 18.30 -12.22 67.15
N PHE A 636 18.99 -11.41 66.34
CA PHE A 636 19.61 -11.71 65.02
C PHE A 636 18.76 -11.49 63.75
N ARG A 637 18.94 -10.32 63.12
CA ARG A 637 19.86 -10.19 61.96
C ARG A 637 20.17 -8.72 61.68
N GLN A 638 21.47 -8.42 61.63
CA GLN A 638 22.02 -7.13 61.20
C GLN A 638 21.60 -6.84 59.75
N VAL A 639 20.87 -5.75 59.55
CA VAL A 639 20.63 -5.17 58.22
C VAL A 639 21.82 -4.28 57.88
N VAL A 640 22.67 -4.78 56.99
CA VAL A 640 23.67 -3.98 56.27
C VAL A 640 22.90 -3.04 55.33
N ARG A 641 22.94 -1.74 55.61
CA ARG A 641 22.47 -0.69 54.69
C ARG A 641 23.43 -0.57 53.50
N PRO A 642 22.98 -0.63 52.23
CA PRO A 642 23.76 -0.10 51.12
C PRO A 642 23.62 1.42 51.06
N ARG A 643 24.75 2.12 50.92
CA ARG A 643 24.85 3.57 50.68
C ARG A 643 24.24 3.93 49.32
N VAL A 644 23.41 4.96 49.31
CA VAL A 644 22.89 5.63 48.11
C VAL A 644 23.98 6.59 47.58
N GLU A 645 24.42 6.40 46.33
CA GLU A 645 25.17 7.41 45.59
C GLU A 645 24.21 8.32 44.81
N SER A 646 24.33 9.62 45.07
CA SER A 646 23.55 10.71 44.52
C SER A 646 24.03 11.12 43.13
N ARG A 647 23.11 11.24 42.16
CA ARG A 647 23.23 12.19 41.03
C ARG A 647 21.92 12.96 40.85
N PRO A 648 21.96 14.28 40.60
CA PRO A 648 20.76 15.11 40.56
C PRO A 648 20.19 15.23 39.15
N THR A 649 18.87 15.18 39.03
CA THR A 649 18.13 15.70 37.87
C THR A 649 16.82 16.34 38.34
N ASN A 650 16.51 17.47 37.73
CA ASN A 650 15.56 18.54 38.10
C ASN A 650 14.09 18.12 38.36
N PRO A 651 13.32 18.97 39.09
CA PRO A 651 11.95 18.66 39.51
C PRO A 651 10.94 18.93 38.40
N SER A 652 9.92 18.07 38.29
CA SER A 652 8.67 18.37 37.59
C SER A 652 7.54 18.45 38.60
N GLU A 653 6.79 19.54 38.50
CA GLU A 653 5.68 19.98 39.35
C GLU A 653 4.54 18.96 39.45
N GLY A 654 3.90 18.92 40.62
CA GLY A 654 2.50 18.46 40.76
C GLY A 654 2.25 17.14 41.49
N SER A 655 2.77 16.93 42.70
CA SER A 655 2.24 15.89 43.60
C SER A 655 1.14 16.49 44.47
N LYS A 656 -0.12 16.26 44.09
CA LYS A 656 -1.24 16.34 45.04
C LYS A 656 -1.13 15.17 46.03
N THR A 657 -1.58 15.43 47.23
CA THR A 657 -1.67 14.52 48.38
C THR A 657 -2.66 13.37 48.12
N GLY A 658 -2.20 12.13 48.31
CA GLY A 658 -3.01 10.93 48.59
C GLY A 658 -3.61 10.19 47.39
N ASP A 659 -2.86 9.29 46.74
CA ASP A 659 -3.42 8.27 45.82
C ASP A 659 -3.17 6.87 46.40
N LEU A 660 -4.17 6.34 47.12
CA LEU A 660 -4.19 5.00 47.74
C LEU A 660 -4.75 3.90 46.81
N GLY A 661 -4.83 4.13 45.49
CA GLY A 661 -5.43 3.19 44.55
C GLY A 661 -4.83 3.29 43.15
N HIS A 662 -3.68 2.65 42.91
CA HIS A 662 -3.20 2.50 41.53
C HIS A 662 -4.07 1.48 40.79
N VAL A 663 -5.02 1.98 40.00
CA VAL A 663 -5.71 1.19 38.96
C VAL A 663 -4.66 0.57 38.06
N LYS A 664 -4.68 -0.76 37.94
CA LYS A 664 -3.74 -1.51 37.10
C LYS A 664 -4.39 -1.75 35.73
N THR A 665 -3.58 -1.81 34.67
CA THR A 665 -4.08 -2.03 33.31
C THR A 665 -3.56 -3.35 32.74
N LEU A 666 -4.49 -4.12 32.17
CA LEU A 666 -4.21 -5.36 31.43
C LEU A 666 -4.68 -5.20 30.00
N GLU A 667 -3.85 -5.61 29.05
CA GLU A 667 -4.16 -5.44 27.63
C GLU A 667 -3.97 -6.76 26.88
N ALA A 668 -4.95 -7.14 26.08
CA ALA A 668 -4.89 -8.34 25.27
C ALA A 668 -5.44 -8.10 23.86
N ILE A 669 -4.99 -8.90 22.91
CA ILE A 669 -5.48 -8.90 21.53
C ILE A 669 -6.03 -10.28 21.22
N LEU A 670 -7.30 -10.33 20.81
CA LEU A 670 -7.96 -11.51 20.28
C LEU A 670 -7.82 -11.52 18.77
N ASN A 671 -7.25 -12.58 18.21
CA ASN A 671 -7.09 -12.76 16.76
C ASN A 671 -8.03 -13.85 16.26
N PHE A 672 -8.77 -13.52 15.23
CA PHE A 672 -9.74 -14.38 14.55
C PHE A 672 -9.18 -14.69 13.19
N LYS A 673 -8.66 -15.91 13.03
CA LYS A 673 -8.20 -16.44 11.76
C LYS A 673 -9.34 -17.21 11.12
N TYR A 674 -9.70 -16.87 9.89
CA TYR A 674 -10.89 -17.43 9.28
C TYR A 674 -10.77 -17.61 7.76
N SER A 675 -11.49 -18.61 7.24
CA SER A 675 -11.50 -18.93 5.80
C SER A 675 -12.78 -19.67 5.41
N GLY A 676 -13.05 -19.71 4.11
CA GLY A 676 -14.12 -20.50 3.50
C GLY A 676 -14.20 -20.25 1.99
N GLY A 677 -15.05 -21.01 1.30
CA GLY A 677 -15.26 -20.85 -0.14
C GLY A 677 -14.03 -21.19 -1.00
N PRO A 678 -13.96 -20.70 -2.24
CA PRO A 678 -12.88 -21.01 -3.18
C PRO A 678 -11.48 -20.65 -2.65
N GLY A 679 -11.35 -19.53 -1.91
CA GLY A 679 -10.08 -19.12 -1.33
C GLY A 679 -9.55 -20.10 -0.27
N HIS A 680 -10.44 -20.76 0.49
CA HIS A 680 -10.05 -21.80 1.46
C HIS A 680 -9.44 -23.02 0.76
N VAL A 681 -10.04 -23.46 -0.36
CA VAL A 681 -9.54 -24.61 -1.13
C VAL A 681 -8.10 -24.37 -1.64
N GLU A 682 -7.76 -23.13 -1.98
CA GLU A 682 -6.40 -22.73 -2.37
C GLU A 682 -5.46 -22.42 -1.19
N GLY A 683 -5.93 -22.59 0.04
CA GLY A 683 -5.14 -22.42 1.26
C GLY A 683 -5.00 -20.97 1.71
N TYR A 684 -5.94 -20.09 1.36
CA TYR A 684 -5.97 -18.70 1.82
C TYR A 684 -6.92 -18.50 3.00
N TYR A 685 -6.58 -17.55 3.87
CA TYR A 685 -7.37 -17.13 5.03
C TYR A 685 -7.23 -15.63 5.27
N ARG A 686 -8.08 -15.07 6.13
CA ARG A 686 -8.02 -13.69 6.61
C ARG A 686 -7.84 -13.66 8.13
N ASN A 687 -7.34 -12.55 8.64
CA ASN A 687 -7.24 -12.28 10.07
C ASN A 687 -8.00 -11.02 10.43
N LEU A 688 -8.69 -11.06 11.57
CA LEU A 688 -9.26 -9.91 12.26
C LEU A 688 -8.70 -9.86 13.68
N SER A 689 -8.54 -8.66 14.23
CA SER A 689 -8.02 -8.46 15.59
C SER A 689 -8.93 -7.55 16.40
N LEU A 690 -9.24 -7.95 17.63
CA LEU A 690 -9.99 -7.20 18.62
C LEU A 690 -9.08 -6.91 19.82
N GLY A 691 -8.85 -5.63 20.09
CA GLY A 691 -8.11 -5.17 21.26
C GLY A 691 -9.03 -5.10 22.49
N LEU A 692 -8.55 -5.62 23.62
CA LEU A 692 -9.23 -5.59 24.90
C LEU A 692 -8.34 -4.85 25.90
N HIS A 693 -8.88 -3.78 26.47
CA HIS A 693 -8.26 -3.00 27.53
C HIS A 693 -9.05 -3.21 28.83
N VAL A 694 -8.40 -3.70 29.87
CA VAL A 694 -9.03 -4.00 31.16
C VAL A 694 -8.38 -3.15 32.25
N GLU A 695 -9.17 -2.29 32.86
CA GLU A 695 -8.79 -1.54 34.05
C GLU A 695 -9.18 -2.37 35.27
N VAL A 696 -8.19 -2.64 36.13
CA VAL A 696 -8.36 -3.47 37.31
C VAL A 696 -8.24 -2.60 38.55
N GLU A 697 -9.37 -2.41 39.22
CA GLU A 697 -9.45 -1.77 40.53
C GLU A 697 -9.13 -2.77 41.64
N PRO A 698 -8.47 -2.33 42.73
CA PRO A 698 -8.23 -3.20 43.86
C PRO A 698 -9.55 -3.56 44.56
N SER A 699 -9.66 -4.79 45.06
CA SER A 699 -10.86 -5.30 45.75
C SER A 699 -10.57 -5.52 47.23
N VAL A 700 -9.99 -6.67 47.55
CA VAL A 700 -9.46 -7.02 48.86
C VAL A 700 -7.94 -7.14 48.79
N PHE A 701 -7.27 -6.84 49.89
CA PHE A 701 -5.86 -7.17 50.07
C PHE A 701 -5.69 -8.05 51.30
N PHE A 702 -4.72 -8.95 51.23
CA PHE A 702 -4.26 -9.67 52.39
C PHE A 702 -2.96 -9.03 52.86
N THR A 703 -3.03 -8.37 54.02
CA THR A 703 -1.91 -7.61 54.57
C THR A 703 -0.93 -8.51 55.32
N ARG A 704 -1.43 -9.57 55.96
CA ARG A 704 -0.64 -10.57 56.68
C ARG A 704 -1.27 -11.95 56.57
N VAL A 705 -0.42 -12.97 56.57
CA VAL A 705 -0.80 -14.37 56.60
C VAL A 705 0.02 -15.12 57.65
N SER A 706 -0.65 -15.95 58.45
CA SER A 706 0.01 -16.81 59.44
C SER A 706 -0.82 -18.07 59.70
N THR A 707 -0.23 -19.06 60.36
CA THR A 707 -0.90 -20.34 60.67
C THR A 707 -0.83 -20.60 62.17
N LEU A 708 -1.93 -21.07 62.76
CA LEU A 708 -1.96 -21.61 64.12
C LEU A 708 -2.25 -23.12 64.09
N PRO A 709 -1.64 -23.92 64.97
CA PRO A 709 -1.99 -25.33 65.11
C PRO A 709 -3.47 -25.48 65.50
N ALA A 710 -4.14 -26.48 64.95
CA ALA A 710 -5.45 -26.91 65.43
C ALA A 710 -5.29 -28.02 66.48
N THR A 711 -6.41 -28.46 67.05
CA THR A 711 -6.45 -29.59 68.00
C THR A 711 -6.01 -30.91 67.36
N SER A 712 -6.26 -31.10 66.07
CA SER A 712 -5.77 -32.24 65.29
C SER A 712 -4.45 -31.94 64.59
N THR A 713 -3.52 -32.90 64.58
CA THR A 713 -2.24 -32.82 63.83
C THR A 713 -2.45 -32.72 62.32
N ARG A 714 -3.65 -33.10 61.83
CA ARG A 714 -4.08 -33.07 60.42
C ARG A 714 -4.73 -31.76 60.01
N GLN A 715 -4.97 -30.84 60.95
CA GLN A 715 -5.63 -29.55 60.69
C GLN A 715 -4.79 -28.36 61.19
N CYS A 716 -5.07 -27.18 60.68
CA CYS A 716 -4.54 -25.91 61.19
C CYS A 716 -5.51 -24.76 60.91
N HIS A 717 -5.36 -23.65 61.62
CA HIS A 717 -6.08 -22.42 61.34
C HIS A 717 -5.19 -21.48 60.51
N LEU A 718 -5.63 -21.18 59.29
CA LEU A 718 -5.02 -20.15 58.44
C LEU A 718 -5.61 -18.78 58.82
N LEU A 719 -4.76 -17.89 59.32
CA LEU A 719 -5.12 -16.53 59.69
C LEU A 719 -4.75 -15.57 58.56
N LEU A 720 -5.75 -14.84 58.06
CA LEU A 720 -5.62 -13.85 57.00
C LEU A 720 -6.10 -12.49 57.51
N ASP A 721 -5.22 -11.48 57.49
CA ASP A 721 -5.63 -10.09 57.77
C ASP A 721 -6.16 -9.47 56.48
N VAL A 722 -7.49 -9.39 56.37
CA VAL A 722 -8.22 -8.99 55.16
C VAL A 722 -8.55 -7.51 55.23
N PHE A 723 -8.06 -6.74 54.25
CA PHE A 723 -8.29 -5.32 54.11
C PHE A 723 -9.24 -5.04 52.94
N ASN A 724 -10.27 -4.23 53.18
CA ASN A 724 -11.16 -3.74 52.13
C ASN A 724 -10.58 -2.48 51.47
N SER A 725 -10.13 -2.60 50.22
CA SER A 725 -9.57 -1.48 49.45
C SER A 725 -10.61 -0.70 48.63
N THR A 726 -11.88 -1.06 48.75
CA THR A 726 -12.98 -0.39 48.04
C THR A 726 -13.64 0.67 48.94
N GLU A 727 -14.29 1.65 48.32
CA GLU A 727 -15.12 2.64 49.03
C GLU A 727 -16.49 2.08 49.49
N HIS A 728 -16.77 0.81 49.21
CA HIS A 728 -18.06 0.17 49.47
C HIS A 728 -17.94 -0.85 50.59
N GLU A 729 -19.06 -1.17 51.23
CA GLU A 729 -19.14 -2.33 52.12
C GLU A 729 -18.92 -3.62 51.32
N LEU A 730 -18.02 -4.46 51.81
CA LEU A 730 -17.57 -5.68 51.15
C LEU A 730 -17.72 -6.86 52.11
N THR A 731 -18.29 -7.95 51.60
CA THR A 731 -18.44 -9.22 52.32
C THR A 731 -17.40 -10.20 51.82
N VAL A 732 -16.68 -10.88 52.72
CA VAL A 732 -15.72 -11.95 52.41
C VAL A 732 -16.18 -13.24 53.04
N CYS A 733 -16.21 -14.31 52.27
CA CYS A 733 -16.54 -15.64 52.75
C CYS A 733 -15.49 -16.64 52.30
N ALA A 734 -15.25 -17.66 53.12
CA ALA A 734 -14.42 -18.82 52.77
C ALA A 734 -15.28 -20.09 52.91
N ARG A 735 -14.85 -21.18 52.27
CA ARG A 735 -15.56 -22.46 52.35
C ARG A 735 -15.75 -22.90 53.81
N ASN A 736 -17.00 -23.14 54.21
CA ASN A 736 -17.40 -23.60 55.55
C ASN A 736 -17.11 -22.61 56.71
N ASN A 737 -16.97 -21.31 56.43
CA ASN A 737 -16.74 -20.28 57.46
C ASN A 737 -17.86 -19.22 57.48
N SER A 738 -17.97 -18.47 58.59
CA SER A 738 -18.91 -17.35 58.68
C SER A 738 -18.50 -16.19 57.76
N GLU A 739 -19.48 -15.47 57.23
CA GLU A 739 -19.27 -14.29 56.39
C GLU A 739 -18.68 -13.14 57.22
N LEU A 740 -17.59 -12.55 56.72
CA LEU A 740 -16.90 -11.39 57.28
C LEU A 740 -17.37 -10.13 56.54
N VAL A 741 -17.95 -9.17 57.26
CA VAL A 741 -18.38 -7.88 56.70
C VAL A 741 -17.31 -6.84 57.00
N LEU A 742 -16.85 -6.11 55.98
CA LEU A 742 -15.83 -5.07 56.10
C LEU A 742 -16.36 -3.74 55.53
N HIS A 743 -16.26 -2.66 56.30
CA HIS A 743 -16.48 -1.31 55.83
C HIS A 743 -15.29 -0.80 54.99
N ALA A 744 -15.46 0.35 54.33
CA ALA A 744 -14.42 0.93 53.50
C ALA A 744 -13.14 1.18 54.31
N SER A 745 -11.99 0.76 53.77
CA SER A 745 -10.68 0.87 54.42
C SER A 745 -10.56 0.13 55.77
N GLU A 746 -11.43 -0.83 56.05
CA GLU A 746 -11.36 -1.67 57.27
C GLU A 746 -10.45 -2.89 57.05
N CYS A 747 -9.70 -3.27 58.09
CA CYS A 747 -8.88 -4.48 58.12
C CYS A 747 -9.31 -5.38 59.29
N GLN A 748 -9.70 -6.63 59.00
CA GLN A 748 -10.07 -7.59 60.03
C GLN A 748 -9.42 -8.96 59.79
N ARG A 749 -9.10 -9.65 60.89
CA ARG A 749 -8.52 -11.01 60.85
C ARG A 749 -9.60 -12.06 60.62
N MET A 750 -9.45 -12.83 59.56
CA MET A 750 -10.25 -14.02 59.24
C MET A 750 -9.45 -15.29 59.61
N ALA A 751 -10.03 -16.16 60.42
CA ALA A 751 -9.45 -17.47 60.77
C ALA A 751 -10.19 -18.58 60.02
N ILE A 752 -9.51 -19.30 59.14
CA ILE A 752 -10.08 -20.42 58.37
C ILE A 752 -9.46 -21.73 58.86
N GLN A 753 -10.28 -22.64 59.40
CA GLN A 753 -9.83 -24.00 59.70
C GLN A 753 -9.67 -24.79 58.40
N VAL A 754 -8.47 -25.33 58.17
CA VAL A 754 -8.13 -26.09 56.96
C VAL A 754 -7.53 -27.44 57.31
N ASP A 755 -7.88 -28.45 56.53
CA ASP A 755 -7.15 -29.71 56.51
C ASP A 755 -5.78 -29.49 55.85
N LYS A 756 -4.73 -30.06 56.45
CA LYS A 756 -3.39 -30.01 55.87
C LYS A 756 -3.36 -30.79 54.54
N PHE A 757 -2.59 -30.27 53.59
CA PHE A 757 -2.58 -30.70 52.20
C PHE A 757 -1.53 -31.77 51.93
N ASN A 758 -1.87 -32.78 51.13
CA ASN A 758 -0.92 -33.80 50.69
C ASN A 758 -0.32 -33.45 49.32
N PHE A 759 0.79 -32.72 49.32
CA PHE A 759 1.48 -32.29 48.10
C PHE A 759 2.37 -33.36 47.44
N GLU A 760 2.50 -34.57 48.03
CA GLU A 760 3.37 -35.64 47.49
C GLU A 760 2.76 -36.38 46.28
N SER A 761 1.55 -36.01 45.85
CA SER A 761 0.80 -36.66 44.77
C SER A 761 0.77 -35.92 43.43
N VAL A 762 1.52 -34.82 43.27
CA VAL A 762 1.53 -34.06 42.00
C VAL A 762 2.18 -34.95 40.92
N PRO A 763 1.45 -35.33 39.85
CA PRO A 763 2.02 -36.13 38.77
C PRO A 763 3.17 -35.35 38.14
N GLU A 764 4.30 -36.02 37.90
CA GLU A 764 5.26 -35.52 36.90
C GLU A 764 4.48 -35.38 35.59
N SER A 765 4.41 -34.16 35.06
CA SER A 765 3.72 -33.87 33.81
C SER A 765 4.25 -34.80 32.70
N PRO A 766 3.40 -35.50 31.94
CA PRO A 766 3.83 -36.28 30.80
C PRO A 766 4.13 -35.32 29.64
N GLY A 767 5.31 -34.70 29.65
CA GLY A 767 5.73 -33.72 28.66
C GLY A 767 7.21 -33.86 28.33
N GLU A 768 7.48 -34.47 27.18
CA GLU A 768 8.71 -34.40 26.38
C GLU A 768 10.06 -34.63 27.12
N LYS A 769 10.53 -35.89 27.06
CA LYS A 769 11.94 -36.22 27.27
C LYS A 769 12.81 -35.49 26.25
N GLY A 770 13.30 -34.33 26.63
CA GLY A 770 14.44 -33.69 25.98
C GLY A 770 14.36 -32.18 25.93
N HIS A 771 14.58 -31.50 27.07
CA HIS A 771 15.28 -30.21 27.18
C HIS A 771 15.70 -30.03 28.66
N PHE A 772 16.86 -29.44 28.92
CA PHE A 772 17.36 -29.17 30.28
C PHE A 772 16.47 -28.10 30.94
N ALA A 773 15.43 -28.50 31.67
CA ALA A 773 14.63 -27.57 32.46
C ALA A 773 15.45 -27.02 33.65
N ASN A 774 15.37 -25.71 33.88
CA ASN A 774 16.06 -25.03 34.97
C ASN A 774 15.42 -25.43 36.32
N LEU A 775 16.22 -25.93 37.27
CA LEU A 775 15.75 -26.39 38.59
C LEU A 775 14.93 -25.33 39.34
N LYS A 776 15.27 -24.04 39.20
CA LYS A 776 14.50 -22.94 39.80
C LYS A 776 13.08 -22.81 39.23
N GLN A 777 12.95 -22.96 37.92
CA GLN A 777 11.67 -22.80 37.22
C GLN A 777 10.70 -23.94 37.59
N LEU A 778 11.23 -25.15 37.72
CA LEU A 778 10.47 -26.31 38.17
C LEU A 778 9.98 -26.19 39.63
N GLU A 779 10.78 -25.55 40.50
CA GLU A 779 10.41 -25.26 41.89
C GLU A 779 9.31 -24.20 41.97
N GLU A 780 9.40 -23.14 41.16
CA GLU A 780 8.38 -22.10 41.01
C GLU A 780 7.06 -22.68 40.49
N GLU A 781 7.09 -23.52 39.45
CA GLU A 781 5.91 -24.22 38.92
C GLU A 781 5.24 -25.10 39.97
N ARG A 782 6.02 -25.82 40.79
CA ARG A 782 5.47 -26.61 41.91
C ARG A 782 4.84 -25.72 42.97
N GLN A 783 5.48 -24.60 43.31
CA GLN A 783 4.94 -23.66 44.31
C GLN A 783 3.62 -23.04 43.82
N GLU A 784 3.54 -22.67 42.54
CA GLU A 784 2.31 -22.16 41.92
C GLU A 784 1.21 -23.22 41.90
N ALA A 785 1.51 -24.46 41.51
CA ALA A 785 0.53 -25.56 41.54
C ALA A 785 -0.02 -25.83 42.94
N ARG A 786 0.84 -25.80 43.97
CA ARG A 786 0.42 -25.94 45.39
C ARG A 786 -0.44 -24.76 45.83
N GLY A 787 -0.05 -23.54 45.46
CA GLY A 787 -0.80 -22.33 45.76
C GLY A 787 -2.20 -22.37 45.15
N LEU A 788 -2.30 -22.81 43.89
CA LEU A 788 -3.57 -22.96 43.19
C LEU A 788 -4.48 -24.00 43.86
N GLU A 789 -3.93 -25.15 44.28
CA GLU A 789 -4.69 -26.17 45.02
C GLU A 789 -5.22 -25.61 46.36
N ILE A 790 -4.37 -24.89 47.11
CA ILE A 790 -4.78 -24.26 48.37
C ILE A 790 -5.88 -23.24 48.12
N SER A 791 -5.68 -22.31 47.18
CA SER A 791 -6.65 -21.26 46.87
C SER A 791 -7.99 -21.84 46.42
N SER A 792 -7.98 -22.92 45.62
CA SER A 792 -9.19 -23.59 45.16
C SER A 792 -9.96 -24.29 46.28
N LYS A 793 -9.27 -24.86 47.28
CA LYS A 793 -9.94 -25.47 48.44
C LYS A 793 -10.48 -24.44 49.43
N LEU A 794 -9.77 -23.33 49.62
CA LEU A 794 -10.21 -22.22 50.46
C LEU A 794 -11.45 -21.52 49.89
N ASP A 795 -11.50 -21.36 48.56
CA ASP A 795 -12.64 -20.78 47.82
C ASP A 795 -13.09 -19.43 48.42
N ILE A 796 -12.11 -18.55 48.66
CA ILE A 796 -12.37 -17.24 49.24
C ILE A 796 -13.05 -16.36 48.19
N ARG A 797 -14.25 -15.89 48.50
CA ARG A 797 -15.05 -15.05 47.62
C ARG A 797 -15.43 -13.76 48.31
N TRP A 798 -15.30 -12.67 47.57
CA TRP A 798 -15.76 -11.36 48.00
C TRP A 798 -17.01 -10.95 47.21
N ARG A 799 -17.87 -10.16 47.84
CA ARG A 799 -19.06 -9.58 47.21
C ARG A 799 -19.27 -8.15 47.70
N ILE A 800 -19.57 -7.25 46.77
CA ILE A 800 -19.96 -5.86 47.03
C ILE A 800 -21.46 -5.75 46.73
N PRO A 801 -22.34 -5.82 47.75
CA PRO A 801 -23.78 -5.92 47.54
C PRO A 801 -24.38 -4.72 46.80
N SER A 802 -23.87 -3.51 47.07
CA SER A 802 -24.33 -2.26 46.46
C SER A 802 -24.15 -2.22 44.94
N LEU A 803 -23.06 -2.80 44.44
CA LEU A 803 -22.74 -2.87 43.01
C LEU A 803 -23.20 -4.18 42.34
N LYS A 804 -23.69 -5.16 43.13
CA LYS A 804 -23.98 -6.54 42.68
C LYS A 804 -22.78 -7.20 42.00
N ARG A 805 -21.57 -6.87 42.46
CA ARG A 805 -20.32 -7.43 41.94
C ARG A 805 -19.75 -8.43 42.93
N SER A 806 -19.05 -9.43 42.41
CA SER A 806 -18.39 -10.45 43.23
C SER A 806 -17.16 -10.99 42.51
N GLY A 807 -16.21 -11.48 43.27
CA GLY A 807 -15.00 -12.09 42.74
C GLY A 807 -14.38 -13.10 43.69
N GLU A 808 -13.31 -13.71 43.21
CA GLU A 808 -12.52 -14.70 43.94
C GLU A 808 -11.20 -14.06 44.40
N ALA A 809 -10.88 -14.19 45.69
CA ALA A 809 -9.62 -13.71 46.24
C ALA A 809 -8.59 -14.85 46.30
N SER A 810 -7.45 -14.65 45.65
CA SER A 810 -6.36 -15.62 45.66
C SER A 810 -5.45 -15.45 46.85
N VAL A 811 -5.02 -16.56 47.46
CA VAL A 811 -3.91 -16.54 48.43
C VAL A 811 -2.56 -16.89 47.79
N GLU A 812 -2.54 -17.23 46.49
CA GLU A 812 -1.34 -17.75 45.78
C GLU A 812 -0.09 -16.87 45.98
N GLY A 813 -0.23 -15.54 45.87
CA GLY A 813 0.90 -14.61 46.05
C GLY A 813 1.38 -14.44 47.49
N LEU A 814 0.63 -14.92 48.49
CA LEU A 814 0.96 -14.80 49.91
C LEU A 814 1.73 -16.01 50.46
N LEU A 815 1.66 -17.14 49.75
CA LEU A 815 2.14 -18.43 50.23
C LEU A 815 3.65 -18.53 50.09
N ASN A 816 4.37 -18.07 51.11
CA ASN A 816 5.79 -18.31 51.23
C ASN A 816 6.06 -19.78 51.61
N GLN A 817 7.33 -20.20 51.48
CA GLN A 817 7.74 -21.58 51.76
C GLN A 817 7.36 -22.04 53.19
N LEU A 818 7.50 -21.16 54.18
CA LEU A 818 7.18 -21.49 55.58
C LEU A 818 5.69 -21.79 55.78
N ILE A 819 4.80 -21.00 55.18
CA ILE A 819 3.35 -21.22 55.27
C ILE A 819 2.97 -22.51 54.54
N LEU A 820 3.59 -22.78 53.39
CA LEU A 820 3.38 -24.05 52.66
C LEU A 820 3.82 -25.26 53.49
N GLU A 821 4.93 -25.16 54.22
CA GLU A 821 5.39 -26.22 55.13
C GLU A 821 4.42 -26.46 56.30
N HIS A 822 3.81 -25.41 56.85
CA HIS A 822 2.79 -25.55 57.90
C HIS A 822 1.45 -26.10 57.40
N LEU A 823 1.07 -25.74 56.16
CA LEU A 823 -0.13 -26.24 55.49
C LEU A 823 0.08 -27.67 54.94
N GLN A 824 1.32 -28.12 54.78
CA GLN A 824 1.62 -29.47 54.29
C GLN A 824 1.34 -30.51 55.38
N LEU A 825 0.65 -31.57 54.98
CA LEU A 825 0.45 -32.74 55.81
C LEU A 825 1.77 -33.50 55.92
N ALA A 826 2.18 -33.82 57.16
CA ALA A 826 3.41 -34.56 57.39
C ALA A 826 3.41 -35.89 56.59
N PRO A 827 4.51 -36.23 55.88
CA PRO A 827 4.59 -37.46 55.10
C PRO A 827 4.44 -38.74 55.92
N LEU A 828 4.78 -38.68 57.21
CA LEU A 828 4.54 -39.76 58.16
C LEU A 828 3.31 -39.44 58.99
N GLN A 829 2.31 -40.31 58.90
CA GLN A 829 1.05 -40.16 59.64
C GLN A 829 1.02 -41.13 60.80
N TRP A 830 0.82 -40.58 61.99
CA TRP A 830 0.78 -41.33 63.23
C TRP A 830 -0.64 -41.32 63.78
N ASP A 831 -1.25 -42.50 63.90
CA ASP A 831 -2.51 -42.68 64.60
C ASP A 831 -2.22 -43.37 65.94
N VAL A 832 -2.73 -42.82 67.04
CA VAL A 832 -2.67 -43.48 68.36
C VAL A 832 -4.07 -43.85 68.79
N LEU A 833 -4.30 -45.14 69.06
CA LEU A 833 -5.57 -45.65 69.53
C LEU A 833 -5.44 -46.19 70.95
N VAL A 834 -6.37 -45.82 71.81
CA VAL A 834 -6.53 -46.33 73.17
C VAL A 834 -7.83 -47.13 73.21
N ASP A 835 -7.75 -48.43 73.50
CA ASP A 835 -8.87 -49.40 73.41
C ASP A 835 -9.65 -49.34 72.09
N GLY A 836 -8.92 -49.12 70.99
CA GLY A 836 -9.48 -49.02 69.64
C GLY A 836 -10.14 -47.68 69.30
N GLN A 837 -10.16 -46.72 70.22
CA GLN A 837 -10.62 -45.34 69.96
C GLN A 837 -9.43 -44.46 69.55
N PRO A 838 -9.50 -43.71 68.43
CA PRO A 838 -8.43 -42.82 68.00
C PRO A 838 -8.37 -41.55 68.88
N CYS A 839 -7.17 -41.20 69.34
CA CYS A 839 -6.93 -40.09 70.26
C CYS A 839 -6.50 -38.80 69.53
N ASP A 840 -7.23 -38.40 68.48
CA ASP A 840 -6.87 -37.27 67.59
C ASP A 840 -7.54 -35.93 67.98
N CYS A 841 -8.20 -35.86 69.13
CA CYS A 841 -8.96 -34.70 69.61
C CYS A 841 -8.83 -34.54 71.13
N GLU A 842 -9.13 -33.36 71.68
CA GLU A 842 -9.14 -33.05 73.14
C GLU A 842 -10.11 -33.92 74.00
N VAL A 843 -10.66 -34.99 73.42
CA VAL A 843 -11.56 -35.93 74.08
C VAL A 843 -10.71 -36.99 74.78
N ALA A 844 -10.82 -37.05 76.10
CA ALA A 844 -10.14 -38.06 76.90
C ALA A 844 -10.65 -39.46 76.53
N ALA A 845 -9.74 -40.39 76.21
CA ALA A 845 -10.07 -41.81 76.10
C ALA A 845 -10.38 -42.35 77.50
N ALA A 846 -11.63 -42.72 77.75
CA ALA A 846 -12.06 -43.24 79.04
C ALA A 846 -11.67 -44.72 79.17
N CYS A 847 -11.05 -45.09 80.29
CA CYS A 847 -10.72 -46.47 80.63
C CYS A 847 -11.06 -46.79 82.09
N GLN A 848 -11.21 -48.08 82.42
CA GLN A 848 -11.45 -48.50 83.81
C GLN A 848 -10.12 -48.74 84.55
N VAL A 849 -10.07 -48.30 85.81
CA VAL A 849 -8.95 -48.61 86.71
C VAL A 849 -8.89 -50.12 86.96
N GLY A 850 -7.69 -50.70 86.88
CA GLY A 850 -7.45 -52.13 87.10
C GLY A 850 -7.55 -53.03 85.86
N ASP A 851 -8.06 -52.52 84.73
CA ASP A 851 -8.08 -53.25 83.46
C ASP A 851 -6.88 -52.86 82.56
N PRO A 852 -6.30 -53.82 81.82
CA PRO A 852 -5.25 -53.54 80.86
C PRO A 852 -5.81 -52.79 79.64
N VAL A 853 -5.44 -51.52 79.52
CA VAL A 853 -5.84 -50.60 78.44
C VAL A 853 -4.93 -50.81 77.25
N ARG A 854 -5.47 -51.23 76.11
CA ARG A 854 -4.71 -51.47 74.89
C ARG A 854 -4.29 -50.15 74.25
N LEU A 855 -3.00 -49.99 74.00
CA LEU A 855 -2.42 -48.88 73.25
C LEU A 855 -1.92 -49.38 71.90
N GLU A 856 -2.40 -48.79 70.82
CA GLU A 856 -1.94 -49.04 69.45
C GLU A 856 -1.33 -47.77 68.87
N VAL A 857 -0.07 -47.81 68.47
CA VAL A 857 0.57 -46.71 67.73
C VAL A 857 0.82 -47.19 66.31
N ARG A 858 0.21 -46.51 65.34
CA ARG A 858 0.18 -46.91 63.94
C ARG A 858 0.83 -45.85 63.07
N LEU A 859 1.87 -46.24 62.36
CA LEU A 859 2.58 -45.43 61.38
C LEU A 859 2.10 -45.77 59.97
N THR A 860 1.65 -44.75 59.24
CA THR A 860 1.40 -44.83 57.80
C THR A 860 2.43 -44.00 57.06
N ASN A 861 3.23 -44.64 56.20
CA ASN A 861 4.28 -43.95 55.43
C ASN A 861 3.71 -43.47 54.09
N ARG A 862 3.60 -42.15 53.89
CA ARG A 862 3.23 -41.56 52.60
C ARG A 862 4.41 -41.01 51.80
N SER A 863 5.59 -40.94 52.43
CA SER A 863 6.81 -40.44 51.80
C SER A 863 7.30 -41.37 50.68
N PRO A 864 8.11 -40.85 49.72
CA PRO A 864 8.60 -41.63 48.57
C PRO A 864 9.69 -42.65 48.93
N ARG A 865 10.10 -42.75 50.20
CA ARG A 865 11.18 -43.63 50.66
C ARG A 865 10.71 -44.49 51.82
N SER A 866 11.29 -45.67 51.97
CA SER A 866 11.05 -46.51 53.15
C SER A 866 11.61 -45.80 54.39
N VAL A 867 10.86 -45.82 55.49
CA VAL A 867 11.24 -45.18 56.76
C VAL A 867 11.27 -46.19 57.90
N GLY A 868 12.08 -45.92 58.92
CA GLY A 868 12.30 -46.82 60.05
C GLY A 868 13.42 -47.85 59.81
N PRO A 869 13.66 -48.77 60.75
CA PRO A 869 12.82 -49.06 61.92
C PRO A 869 12.85 -47.93 62.96
N PHE A 870 11.79 -47.82 63.78
CA PHE A 870 11.67 -46.81 64.84
C PHE A 870 11.48 -47.48 66.20
N ALA A 871 12.07 -46.92 67.25
CA ALA A 871 11.82 -47.30 68.64
C ALA A 871 11.08 -46.15 69.36
N LEU A 872 9.92 -46.47 69.92
CA LEU A 872 8.98 -45.54 70.56
C LEU A 872 8.89 -45.87 72.04
N THR A 873 9.24 -44.94 72.92
CA THR A 873 9.04 -45.11 74.37
C THR A 873 7.87 -44.26 74.83
N VAL A 874 6.87 -44.90 75.41
CA VAL A 874 5.70 -44.22 75.97
C VAL A 874 6.01 -43.87 77.42
N VAL A 875 5.89 -42.58 77.75
CA VAL A 875 6.14 -42.04 79.09
C VAL A 875 4.83 -41.41 79.58
N PRO A 876 4.10 -42.05 80.49
CA PRO A 876 2.91 -41.45 81.07
C PRO A 876 3.31 -40.31 82.03
N PHE A 877 2.45 -39.30 82.11
CA PHE A 877 2.57 -38.20 83.07
C PHE A 877 1.19 -37.69 83.48
N GLN A 878 1.11 -36.99 84.61
CA GLN A 878 -0.08 -36.25 85.03
C GLN A 878 0.18 -34.75 84.93
N ASP A 879 -0.81 -34.01 84.44
CA ASP A 879 -0.79 -32.54 84.42
C ASP A 879 -1.77 -32.00 85.47
N HIS A 880 -1.28 -31.18 86.39
CA HIS A 880 -2.06 -30.55 87.44
C HIS A 880 -2.63 -29.17 87.01
N GLN A 881 -2.55 -28.82 85.73
CA GLN A 881 -3.03 -27.56 85.15
C GLN A 881 -2.32 -26.29 85.69
N ASN A 882 -1.15 -26.45 86.28
CA ASN A 882 -0.29 -25.37 86.79
C ASN A 882 1.05 -25.26 86.03
N GLY A 883 1.19 -25.98 84.92
CA GLY A 883 2.42 -26.04 84.11
C GLY A 883 3.49 -27.01 84.64
N VAL A 884 3.23 -27.76 85.72
CA VAL A 884 4.14 -28.77 86.26
C VAL A 884 3.64 -30.18 85.91
N HIS A 885 4.40 -30.87 85.06
CA HIS A 885 4.13 -32.25 84.67
C HIS A 885 4.77 -33.22 85.68
N ASN A 886 3.97 -34.11 86.27
CA ASN A 886 4.45 -35.19 87.14
C ASN A 886 4.71 -36.46 86.32
N TYR A 887 5.97 -36.87 86.24
CA TYR A 887 6.41 -38.08 85.54
C TYR A 887 6.68 -39.27 86.48
N ASP A 888 6.71 -39.05 87.80
CA ASP A 888 6.96 -40.10 88.78
C ASP A 888 5.64 -40.82 89.11
N LEU A 889 5.25 -41.73 88.21
CA LEU A 889 3.98 -42.47 88.26
C LEU A 889 4.19 -43.96 88.49
N HIS A 890 5.34 -44.37 89.05
CA HIS A 890 5.72 -45.78 89.22
C HIS A 890 4.72 -46.59 90.07
N ASP A 891 4.07 -45.94 91.03
CA ASP A 891 3.06 -46.55 91.89
C ASP A 891 1.62 -46.39 91.35
N VAL A 892 1.44 -45.68 90.23
CA VAL A 892 0.12 -45.23 89.72
C VAL A 892 -0.22 -45.83 88.36
N ILE A 893 0.78 -46.05 87.50
CA ILE A 893 0.63 -46.68 86.19
C ILE A 893 1.70 -47.75 86.03
N SER A 894 1.29 -48.91 85.53
CA SER A 894 2.21 -49.99 85.15
C SER A 894 2.07 -50.33 83.67
N PHE A 895 3.16 -50.75 83.02
CA PHE A 895 3.12 -51.27 81.66
C PHE A 895 2.94 -52.78 81.68
N VAL A 896 2.00 -53.29 80.90
CA VAL A 896 1.89 -54.72 80.64
C VAL A 896 2.86 -55.05 79.50
N GLY A 897 4.10 -55.37 79.87
CA GLY A 897 5.20 -55.61 78.94
C GLY A 897 6.26 -54.50 78.97
N SER A 898 6.83 -54.17 77.82
CA SER A 898 7.83 -53.09 77.69
C SER A 898 7.15 -51.74 77.47
N SER A 899 7.72 -50.67 78.03
CA SER A 899 7.31 -49.28 77.74
C SER A 899 7.89 -48.77 76.41
N THR A 900 8.82 -49.53 75.81
CA THR A 900 9.43 -49.25 74.50
C THR A 900 8.92 -50.25 73.46
N PHE A 901 8.35 -49.72 72.39
CA PHE A 901 7.79 -50.44 71.24
C PHE A 901 8.68 -50.26 70.02
N TYR A 902 8.78 -51.30 69.19
CA TYR A 902 9.54 -51.27 67.94
C TYR A 902 8.59 -51.33 66.75
N LEU A 903 8.79 -50.43 65.77
CA LEU A 903 8.13 -50.43 64.48
C LEU A 903 9.13 -50.82 63.40
N ASP A 904 8.78 -51.84 62.61
CA ASP A 904 9.57 -52.27 61.46
C ASP A 904 9.66 -51.20 60.37
N THR A 905 10.63 -51.35 59.46
CA THR A 905 10.75 -50.48 58.27
C THR A 905 9.48 -50.50 57.43
N VAL A 906 8.87 -49.33 57.25
CA VAL A 906 7.61 -49.16 56.50
C VAL A 906 7.92 -48.71 55.08
N GLN A 907 7.50 -49.50 54.09
CA GLN A 907 7.64 -49.16 52.67
C GLN A 907 6.76 -47.96 52.28
N PRO A 908 7.06 -47.24 51.18
CA PRO A 908 6.17 -46.19 50.67
C PRO A 908 4.74 -46.69 50.51
N SER A 909 3.76 -45.89 50.95
CA SER A 909 2.33 -46.25 51.03
C SER A 909 1.99 -47.46 51.92
N GLY A 910 2.96 -47.96 52.69
CA GLY A 910 2.78 -49.04 53.66
C GLY A 910 2.35 -48.53 55.04
N GLN A 911 1.94 -49.47 55.89
CA GLN A 911 1.53 -49.22 57.26
C GLN A 911 2.17 -50.23 58.20
N SER A 912 2.51 -49.79 59.42
CA SER A 912 3.01 -50.65 60.50
C SER A 912 2.39 -50.18 61.82
N ALA A 913 2.08 -51.12 62.71
CA ALA A 913 1.47 -50.82 64.00
C ALA A 913 2.19 -51.60 65.10
N CYS A 914 2.42 -50.94 66.24
CA CYS A 914 2.88 -51.59 67.46
C CYS A 914 1.78 -51.56 68.53
N LEU A 915 1.72 -52.62 69.32
CA LEU A 915 0.69 -52.83 70.34
C LEU A 915 1.34 -52.94 71.71
N GLY A 916 0.76 -52.23 72.67
CA GLY A 916 1.08 -52.29 74.08
C GLY A 916 -0.18 -52.32 74.94
N ALA A 917 0.01 -52.45 76.24
CA ALA A 917 -1.05 -52.23 77.20
C ALA A 917 -0.54 -51.50 78.45
N LEU A 918 -1.36 -50.57 78.94
CA LEU A 918 -1.13 -49.77 80.15
C LEU A 918 -2.15 -50.20 81.20
N LEU A 919 -1.72 -50.32 82.45
CA LEU A 919 -2.58 -50.61 83.58
C LEU A 919 -2.58 -49.40 84.51
N PHE A 920 -3.74 -48.75 84.63
CA PHE A 920 -3.94 -47.61 85.53
C PHE A 920 -4.43 -48.13 86.88
N LEU A 921 -3.71 -47.81 87.96
CA LEU A 921 -3.99 -48.30 89.32
C LEU A 921 -4.81 -47.31 90.17
N TYR A 922 -4.93 -46.06 89.72
CA TYR A 922 -5.73 -45.02 90.37
C TYR A 922 -6.57 -44.26 89.34
N THR A 923 -7.65 -43.65 89.81
CA THR A 923 -8.48 -42.74 89.00
C THR A 923 -7.76 -41.41 88.75
N GLY A 924 -7.99 -40.81 87.59
CA GLY A 924 -7.40 -39.53 87.24
C GLY A 924 -7.27 -39.28 85.75
N ASP A 925 -6.84 -38.07 85.41
CA ASP A 925 -6.46 -37.67 84.05
C ASP A 925 -4.96 -37.91 83.86
N PHE A 926 -4.63 -38.71 82.85
CA PHE A 926 -3.27 -39.11 82.50
C PHE A 926 -2.98 -38.75 81.06
N PHE A 927 -1.73 -38.40 80.77
CA PHE A 927 -1.26 -38.03 79.45
C PHE A 927 -0.10 -38.92 79.04
N LEU A 928 -0.06 -39.36 77.79
CA LEU A 928 1.03 -40.17 77.28
C LEU A 928 1.94 -39.32 76.40
N ASN A 929 3.19 -39.15 76.83
CA ASN A 929 4.23 -38.54 76.01
C ASN A 929 5.03 -39.65 75.32
N ILE A 930 4.95 -39.73 74.00
CA ILE A 930 5.63 -40.76 73.23
C ILE A 930 6.93 -40.18 72.67
N ARG A 931 8.07 -40.73 73.11
CA ARG A 931 9.40 -40.29 72.74
C ARG A 931 10.03 -41.23 71.72
N PHE A 932 10.75 -40.65 70.76
CA PHE A 932 11.50 -41.41 69.76
C PHE A 932 12.93 -41.63 70.23
N HIS A 933 13.45 -42.84 70.00
CA HIS A 933 14.88 -43.12 70.10
C HIS A 933 15.47 -43.18 68.69
N GLU A 934 16.33 -42.22 68.35
CA GLU A 934 17.04 -42.22 67.07
C GLU A 934 18.21 -43.22 67.11
N ASP A 935 18.13 -44.28 66.31
CA ASP A 935 19.30 -45.08 65.96
C ASP A 935 20.05 -44.42 64.80
N CYS A 936 21.34 -44.17 65.01
CA CYS A 936 22.23 -43.24 64.29
C CYS A 936 22.50 -43.55 62.78
N LYS A 937 21.63 -44.28 62.08
CA LYS A 937 21.82 -44.71 60.67
C LYS A 937 20.73 -44.25 59.69
N SER A 938 19.60 -43.69 60.14
CA SER A 938 18.62 -43.07 59.25
C SER A 938 19.00 -41.62 58.96
N LYS A 939 19.20 -41.27 57.68
CA LYS A 939 19.40 -39.89 57.23
C LYS A 939 18.34 -38.97 57.87
N GLU A 940 18.79 -37.92 58.54
CA GLU A 940 18.00 -36.95 59.33
C GLU A 940 16.63 -36.67 58.68
N LEU A 941 15.59 -37.30 59.23
CA LEU A 941 14.20 -36.98 58.91
C LEU A 941 13.82 -35.73 59.71
N PRO A 942 13.08 -34.77 59.14
CA PRO A 942 12.69 -33.56 59.87
C PRO A 942 11.89 -33.90 61.14
N PRO A 943 12.13 -33.22 62.28
CA PRO A 943 11.35 -33.43 63.51
C PRO A 943 9.83 -33.25 63.31
N SER A 944 9.42 -32.42 62.35
CA SER A 944 8.01 -32.21 61.96
C SER A 944 7.33 -33.46 61.37
N TRP A 945 8.08 -34.49 60.99
CA TRP A 945 7.54 -35.77 60.54
C TRP A 945 7.16 -36.70 61.70
N PHE A 946 7.54 -36.34 62.92
CA PHE A 946 7.32 -37.12 64.14
C PHE A 946 6.27 -36.50 65.07
N CYS A 947 5.34 -35.73 64.50
CA CYS A 947 4.24 -35.12 65.24
C CYS A 947 3.18 -36.17 65.63
N LEU A 948 3.29 -36.71 66.83
CA LEU A 948 2.28 -37.59 67.44
C LEU A 948 1.14 -36.79 68.06
N PRO A 949 -0.10 -37.31 68.06
CA PRO A 949 -1.21 -36.68 68.76
C PRO A 949 -0.98 -36.68 70.28
N SER A 950 -1.49 -35.67 70.97
CA SER A 950 -1.51 -35.64 72.43
C SER A 950 -2.53 -36.66 72.94
N VAL A 951 -2.07 -37.70 73.62
CA VAL A 951 -2.97 -38.75 74.13
C VAL A 951 -3.39 -38.40 75.54
N HIS A 952 -4.68 -38.11 75.71
CA HIS A 952 -5.31 -37.92 77.02
C HIS A 952 -6.15 -39.14 77.36
N VAL A 953 -5.83 -39.79 78.47
CA VAL A 953 -6.54 -40.95 79.01
C VAL A 953 -7.17 -40.58 80.34
N ARG A 954 -8.45 -40.86 80.53
CA ARG A 954 -9.16 -40.65 81.79
C ARG A 954 -9.48 -42.00 82.42
N ALA A 955 -8.78 -42.35 83.49
CA ALA A 955 -9.04 -43.57 84.24
C ALA A 955 -10.17 -43.34 85.24
N LEU A 956 -11.26 -44.09 85.08
CA LEU A 956 -12.47 -44.00 85.89
C LEU A 956 -12.60 -45.23 86.79
N GLU A 957 -13.21 -45.05 87.95
CA GLU A 957 -13.58 -46.17 88.81
C GLU A 957 -14.60 -47.05 88.09
N ALA A 958 -14.51 -48.37 88.29
CA ALA A 958 -15.53 -49.29 87.81
C ALA A 958 -16.89 -48.86 88.40
N GLN A 959 -17.87 -48.54 87.55
CA GLN A 959 -19.24 -48.38 88.00
C GLN A 959 -19.69 -49.75 88.53
N ALA A 960 -19.91 -49.82 89.85
CA ALA A 960 -20.30 -51.03 90.56
C ALA A 960 -21.63 -51.64 90.06
#